data_AF-A0A232ERX0-F1
#
_entry.id   AF-A0A232ERX0-F1
#
_cell.length_a   1.000
_cell.length_b   1.000
_cell.length_c   1.000
_cell.angle_alpha   90.00
_cell.angle_beta   90.00
_cell.angle_gamma   90.00
#
_symmetry.space_group_name_H-M   'P 1'
#
loop_
_entity.id
_entity.type
_entity.pdbx_description
1 polymer ?
#
loop_
_entity_poly.entity_id
_entity_poly.type
_entity_poly.pdbx_seq_one_letter_code
_entity_poly.pdbx_strand_id
1 'polypeptide(L)'
;MEHHVLSILQDAGIEVDLQTLQNPTEEFMIDLVMEYLKRFHFDSDKIAKPTPEQLDCLSCEESAADAIKAINLYAALSTICEGIFLKDLTLTDLTSPAGCKKTCKRIQVLFNFLIYVRNKKMEKEPLLLELENRYQEIQNFIEEKAELIIKTGAVIHDRETKLVKKEQIKKVIAELQLQMEQEKQISINLQKQVDEVSAKQQSDLTKYSALKIKVQELVKKTKDLKGKVVNSPEEYMTRSKQLKKILDEKMEERQLLNDNINRKKKQIENNETADAMIKKYGNTETSKAGEIVRKLKETVALISSTKSQIDQLRKEISFLDSRPRASKSADSSDVSETTELDNSQKVLSELYNSLGQKQRERDSLKAKMETFQSKRQHLESELQMENKQILECQSQYEDLLKNFQALYQKEIQEYVTLTNNAFLELEKMEPENLQSVLQEAGIQVDMRNLQNPTEDFMVYLITEYLKKFDFDSNEISKSTIDQLECLSCPDSASDAIKAINLYSALSSVCNEIFLKDLCLTDITSPGPKRARRQIKILFNFFAYVRNKMTENEMAFVELDNQQKDMEKMIDKKHAIVAKTGATINDRENKLELKQQLQLEIDKIRLEMEENNIRSIELEKQVKDVMIQHQSVYEQCSNLKAKGMKLHKETTDLQAKIVKSPEEYAARSKELKKVLEIKKEERQVLNDSITRKKLQIKNNENAQELVKDLNDKFSVNKSETYKQLKETSEKLEYVQKELNLLKADIAKWSKLDTNSSCNNSKDEDQKGHEQLLFELENQYTDKEKEMRTQKNILEKMKETTLREVIHNTIFKNGNKSLGLY
;
A
#
# COMPACT_ATOMS: atom_id res chain seq x y z
N MET A 1 7.45 81.87 67.90
CA MET A 1 8.28 80.71 67.48
C MET A 1 7.43 79.46 67.52
N GLU A 2 6.71 79.28 68.62
CA GLU A 2 5.71 78.27 68.94
C GLU A 2 4.67 78.07 67.81
N HIS A 3 4.06 79.14 67.29
CA HIS A 3 3.11 79.04 66.16
C HIS A 3 3.74 78.47 64.87
N HIS A 4 5.02 78.76 64.63
CA HIS A 4 5.72 78.23 63.46
C HIS A 4 6.07 76.76 63.63
N VAL A 5 6.51 76.36 64.84
CA VAL A 5 6.73 74.95 65.19
C VAL A 5 5.42 74.16 65.14
N LEU A 6 4.32 74.76 65.58
CA LEU A 6 2.98 74.17 65.48
C LEU A 6 2.62 73.88 64.02
N SER A 7 2.84 74.82 63.10
CA SER A 7 2.63 74.60 61.67
C SER A 7 3.49 73.46 61.14
N ILE A 8 4.78 73.42 61.49
CA ILE A 8 5.71 72.37 61.04
C ILE A 8 5.25 70.98 61.53
N LEU A 9 4.79 70.89 62.78
CA LEU A 9 4.27 69.65 63.34
C LEU A 9 2.97 69.22 62.64
N GLN A 10 2.08 70.16 62.34
CA GLN A 10 0.85 69.90 61.57
C GLN A 10 1.17 69.43 60.14
N ASP A 11 2.15 70.03 59.47
CA ASP A 11 2.62 69.62 58.14
C ASP A 11 3.25 68.21 58.16
N ALA A 12 3.86 67.85 59.30
CA ALA A 12 4.33 66.50 59.57
C ALA A 12 3.19 65.52 59.97
N GLY A 13 1.95 66.01 60.14
CA GLY A 13 0.80 65.22 60.56
C GLY A 13 0.78 64.88 62.04
N ILE A 14 1.33 65.74 62.89
CA ILE A 14 1.29 65.62 64.36
C ILE A 14 0.38 66.72 64.90
N GLU A 15 -0.74 66.30 65.49
CA GLU A 15 -1.69 67.21 66.14
C GLU A 15 -1.22 67.52 67.55
N VAL A 16 -0.81 68.77 67.78
CA VAL A 16 -0.40 69.29 69.09
C VAL A 16 -1.09 70.62 69.30
N ASP A 17 -1.53 70.94 70.51
CA ASP A 17 -2.04 72.27 70.82
C ASP A 17 -0.90 73.24 71.20
N LEU A 18 -1.16 74.54 71.10
CA LEU A 18 -0.18 75.58 71.40
C LEU A 18 0.26 75.58 72.88
N GLN A 19 -0.61 75.19 73.79
CA GLN A 19 -0.36 75.21 75.24
C GLN A 19 0.62 74.10 75.64
N THR A 20 0.52 72.93 75.02
CA THR A 20 1.46 71.81 75.15
C THR A 20 2.85 72.19 74.62
N LEU A 21 2.93 72.93 73.51
CA LEU A 21 4.21 73.47 72.99
C LEU A 21 4.81 74.57 73.87
N GLN A 22 3.98 75.38 74.52
CA GLN A 22 4.42 76.41 75.45
C GLN A 22 4.95 75.80 76.75
N ASN A 23 4.43 74.64 77.18
CA ASN A 23 4.83 73.93 78.39
C ASN A 23 5.04 72.43 78.10
N PRO A 24 6.11 72.08 77.35
CA PRO A 24 6.34 70.69 76.95
C PRO A 24 6.60 69.82 78.19
N THR A 25 5.89 68.70 78.27
CA THR A 25 6.13 67.67 79.30
C THR A 25 7.17 66.65 78.82
N GLU A 26 7.76 65.89 79.73
CA GLU A 26 8.62 64.76 79.40
C GLU A 26 7.89 63.74 78.53
N GLU A 27 6.67 63.36 78.93
CA GLU A 27 5.81 62.43 78.18
C GLU A 27 5.58 62.90 76.75
N PHE A 28 5.25 64.19 76.57
CA PHE A 28 5.11 64.80 75.25
C PHE A 28 6.39 64.69 74.42
N MET A 29 7.56 64.99 75.01
CA MET A 29 8.84 64.91 74.30
C MET A 29 9.20 63.48 73.92
N ILE A 30 8.96 62.51 74.81
CA ILE A 30 9.18 61.09 74.57
C ILE A 30 8.30 60.61 73.41
N ASP A 31 7.01 60.94 73.42
CA ASP A 31 6.07 60.55 72.38
C ASP A 31 6.39 61.22 71.04
N LEU A 32 6.78 62.49 71.07
CA LEU A 32 7.19 63.22 69.88
C LEU A 32 8.45 62.62 69.24
N VAL A 33 9.43 62.21 70.05
CA VAL A 33 10.65 61.53 69.57
C VAL A 33 10.33 60.13 69.06
N MET A 34 9.46 59.39 69.74
CA MET A 34 9.00 58.07 69.29
C MET A 34 8.32 58.16 67.91
N GLU A 35 7.43 59.13 67.73
CA GLU A 35 6.75 59.38 66.45
C GLU A 35 7.75 59.81 65.37
N TYR A 36 8.67 60.72 65.70
CA TYR A 36 9.74 61.12 64.80
C TYR A 36 10.57 59.92 64.30
N LEU A 37 11.01 59.05 65.22
CA LEU A 37 11.77 57.83 64.87
C LEU A 37 10.93 56.85 64.03
N LYS A 38 9.63 56.69 64.32
CA LYS A 38 8.71 55.85 63.52
C LYS A 38 8.66 56.30 62.06
N ARG A 39 8.68 57.62 61.80
CA ARG A 39 8.67 58.17 60.43
C ARG A 39 9.95 57.89 59.64
N PHE A 40 11.05 57.55 60.33
CA PHE A 40 12.29 57.05 59.72
C PHE A 40 12.35 55.51 59.65
N HIS A 41 11.23 54.83 59.91
CA HIS A 41 11.13 53.37 59.96
C HIS A 41 12.01 52.72 61.05
N PHE A 42 12.37 53.46 62.10
CA PHE A 42 12.94 52.84 63.30
C PHE A 42 11.83 52.20 64.13
N ASP A 43 12.07 50.99 64.61
CA ASP A 43 11.21 50.31 65.57
C ASP A 43 11.40 50.95 66.96
N SER A 44 10.74 52.09 67.17
CA SER A 44 10.91 52.86 68.40
C SER A 44 10.35 52.14 69.63
N ASP A 45 9.38 51.23 69.46
CA ASP A 45 8.87 50.38 70.52
C ASP A 45 9.93 49.35 70.97
N LYS A 46 10.78 48.88 70.06
CA LYS A 46 11.95 48.06 70.38
C LYS A 46 13.09 48.89 70.97
N ILE A 47 13.35 50.09 70.45
CA ILE A 47 14.40 50.99 70.97
C ILE A 47 14.08 51.41 72.41
N ALA A 48 12.81 51.70 72.70
CA ALA A 48 12.33 52.09 74.02
C ALA A 48 12.52 51.00 75.09
N LYS A 49 12.71 49.74 74.69
CA LYS A 49 12.91 48.63 75.63
C LYS A 49 14.35 48.59 76.14
N PRO A 50 14.56 48.22 77.41
CA PRO A 50 15.90 47.97 77.95
C PRO A 50 16.62 46.87 77.15
N THR A 51 17.91 47.06 76.90
CA THR A 51 18.76 45.97 76.38
C THR A 51 19.05 44.94 77.47
N PRO A 52 19.43 43.70 77.12
CA PRO A 52 19.81 42.68 78.11
C PRO A 52 20.88 43.17 79.09
N GLU A 53 21.88 43.92 78.61
CA GLU A 53 22.95 44.49 79.45
C GLU A 53 22.42 45.56 80.41
N GLN A 54 21.42 46.34 80.01
CA GLN A 54 20.76 47.32 80.87
C GLN A 54 19.92 46.62 81.93
N LEU A 55 19.24 45.53 81.59
CA LEU A 55 18.46 44.71 82.54
C LEU A 55 19.37 44.04 83.59
N ASP A 56 20.52 43.50 83.17
CA ASP A 56 21.49 42.89 84.09
C ASP A 56 22.08 43.89 85.10
N CYS A 57 22.18 45.16 84.71
CA CYS A 57 22.71 46.23 85.57
C CYS A 57 21.66 46.84 86.52
N LEU A 58 20.37 46.63 86.28
CA LEU A 58 19.29 47.31 87.01
C LEU A 58 18.54 46.33 87.91
N SER A 59 18.93 46.28 89.18
CA SER A 59 18.40 45.33 90.18
C SER A 59 16.98 45.63 90.69
N CYS A 60 16.19 46.51 90.06
CA CYS A 60 14.83 46.88 90.47
C CYS A 60 13.96 47.27 89.25
N GLU A 61 12.82 46.58 89.09
CA GLU A 61 12.19 46.34 87.78
C GLU A 61 11.08 47.31 87.32
N GLU A 62 10.73 48.38 88.05
CA GLU A 62 9.66 49.30 87.58
C GLU A 62 10.05 50.79 87.58
N SER A 63 10.77 51.28 88.59
CA SER A 63 11.05 52.73 88.68
C SER A 63 12.13 53.24 87.70
N ALA A 64 12.86 52.36 87.04
CA ALA A 64 13.93 52.72 86.10
C ALA A 64 13.46 52.68 84.62
N ALA A 65 12.29 52.10 84.33
CA ALA A 65 11.83 51.85 82.97
C ALA A 65 11.72 53.14 82.13
N ASP A 66 11.15 54.20 82.70
CA ASP A 66 10.98 55.48 82.01
C ASP A 66 12.32 56.18 81.73
N ALA A 67 13.26 56.09 82.68
CA ALA A 67 14.61 56.64 82.50
C ALA A 67 15.39 55.89 81.41
N ILE A 68 15.29 54.55 81.36
CA ILE A 68 15.92 53.74 80.30
C ILE A 68 15.30 54.07 78.95
N LYS A 69 13.96 54.18 78.88
CA LYS A 69 13.24 54.59 77.66
C LYS A 69 13.76 55.92 77.15
N ALA A 70 13.89 56.92 78.01
CA ALA A 70 14.42 58.23 77.65
C ALA A 70 15.90 58.16 77.19
N ILE A 71 16.74 57.36 77.86
CA ILE A 71 18.16 57.16 77.49
C ILE A 71 18.28 56.51 76.12
N ASN A 72 17.52 55.45 75.84
CA ASN A 72 17.60 54.72 74.58
C ASN A 72 17.07 55.56 73.42
N LEU A 73 15.96 56.28 73.63
CA LEU A 73 15.42 57.22 72.64
C LEU A 73 16.39 58.37 72.38
N TYR A 74 17.02 58.93 73.42
CA TYR A 74 18.05 59.94 73.27
C TYR A 74 19.25 59.41 72.47
N ALA A 75 19.73 58.20 72.76
CA ALA A 75 20.86 57.61 72.04
C ALA A 75 20.55 57.47 70.55
N ALA A 76 19.39 56.91 70.20
CA ALA A 76 18.94 56.77 68.81
C ALA A 76 18.77 58.14 68.11
N LEU A 77 18.15 59.10 68.81
CA LEU A 77 17.96 60.44 68.29
C LEU A 77 19.29 61.19 68.11
N SER A 78 20.25 61.00 69.02
CA SER A 78 21.58 61.62 68.96
C SER A 78 22.33 61.22 67.68
N THR A 79 22.23 59.95 67.28
CA THR A 79 22.83 59.48 66.02
C THR A 79 22.26 60.21 64.80
N ILE A 80 20.95 60.48 64.79
CA ILE A 80 20.31 61.27 63.72
C ILE A 80 20.74 62.74 63.80
N CYS A 81 20.75 63.30 65.02
CA CYS A 81 21.13 64.68 65.30
C CYS A 81 22.55 65.03 64.85
N GLU A 82 23.49 64.10 64.99
CA GLU A 82 24.85 64.24 64.47
C GLU A 82 24.88 64.47 62.95
N GLY A 83 24.03 63.74 62.21
CA GLY A 83 23.91 63.87 60.75
C GLY A 83 23.23 65.15 60.28
N ILE A 84 22.38 65.77 61.12
CA ILE A 84 21.65 67.01 60.80
C ILE A 84 22.25 68.25 61.49
N PHE A 85 23.46 68.13 62.02
CA PHE A 85 24.22 69.19 62.68
C PHE A 85 23.58 69.78 63.96
N LEU A 86 22.69 69.03 64.63
CA LEU A 86 22.12 69.41 65.93
C LEU A 86 23.00 68.89 67.08
N LYS A 87 24.15 69.54 67.29
CA LYS A 87 25.21 69.07 68.21
C LYS A 87 24.96 69.32 69.69
N ASP A 88 23.97 70.14 70.04
CA ASP A 88 23.71 70.56 71.41
C ASP A 88 22.55 69.80 72.07
N LEU A 89 22.05 68.72 71.47
CA LEU A 89 21.01 67.88 72.08
C LEU A 89 21.57 67.19 73.33
N THR A 90 20.80 67.20 74.41
CA THR A 90 21.14 66.60 75.70
C THR A 90 19.98 65.76 76.20
N LEU A 91 20.25 64.77 77.06
CA LEU A 91 19.21 63.93 77.66
C LEU A 91 18.16 64.75 78.44
N THR A 92 18.58 65.88 79.02
CA THR A 92 17.67 66.80 79.74
C THR A 92 16.64 67.45 78.84
N ASP A 93 16.85 67.50 77.52
CA ASP A 93 15.83 68.06 76.63
C ASP A 93 14.65 67.12 76.38
N LEU A 94 14.82 65.83 76.70
CA LEU A 94 13.73 64.85 76.71
C LEU A 94 13.11 64.77 78.11
N THR A 95 13.94 64.61 79.14
CA THR A 95 13.49 64.34 80.52
C THR A 95 13.08 65.58 81.31
N SER A 96 13.56 66.77 80.94
CA SER A 96 13.24 68.04 81.60
C SER A 96 13.34 69.19 80.60
N PRO A 97 12.49 69.23 79.55
CA PRO A 97 12.58 70.19 78.45
C PRO A 97 12.61 71.65 78.95
N ALA A 98 13.82 72.21 79.02
CA ALA A 98 14.08 73.47 79.68
C ALA A 98 13.73 74.66 78.77
N GLY A 99 12.55 75.24 79.01
CA GLY A 99 12.08 76.48 78.38
C GLY A 99 11.57 76.30 76.95
N CYS A 100 10.35 76.78 76.70
CA CYS A 100 9.64 76.63 75.43
C CYS A 100 10.49 76.96 74.19
N LYS A 101 11.34 78.00 74.26
CA LYS A 101 12.19 78.45 73.15
C LYS A 101 13.24 77.42 72.73
N LYS A 102 13.89 76.73 73.68
CA LYS A 102 14.95 75.76 73.37
C LYS A 102 14.35 74.50 72.77
N THR A 103 13.28 74.01 73.37
CA THR A 103 12.51 72.86 72.88
C THR A 103 11.92 73.13 71.50
N CYS A 104 11.27 74.29 71.29
CA CYS A 104 10.75 74.69 69.98
C CYS A 104 11.83 74.71 68.90
N LYS A 105 13.04 75.22 69.18
CA LYS A 105 14.14 75.19 68.20
C LYS A 105 14.57 73.76 67.84
N ARG A 106 14.67 72.86 68.81
CA ARG A 106 15.03 71.45 68.58
C ARG A 106 13.98 70.75 67.73
N ILE A 107 12.71 70.90 68.10
CA ILE A 107 11.57 70.36 67.34
C ILE A 107 11.58 70.91 65.91
N GLN A 108 11.78 72.22 65.75
CA GLN A 108 11.86 72.85 64.44
C GLN A 108 12.93 72.21 63.55
N VAL A 109 14.16 72.03 64.07
CA VAL A 109 15.26 71.44 63.30
C VAL A 109 14.96 69.99 62.92
N LEU A 110 14.48 69.18 63.86
CA LEU A 110 14.12 67.78 63.62
C LEU A 110 13.05 67.66 62.54
N PHE A 111 11.93 68.36 62.70
CA PHE A 111 10.80 68.21 61.78
C PHE A 111 11.03 68.91 60.43
N ASN A 112 11.86 69.96 60.36
CA ASN A 112 12.32 70.47 59.08
C ASN A 112 13.15 69.43 58.32
N PHE A 113 14.00 68.66 59.01
CA PHE A 113 14.72 67.56 58.39
C PHE A 113 13.78 66.44 57.94
N LEU A 114 12.76 66.11 58.73
CA LEU A 114 11.74 65.12 58.33
C LEU A 114 11.01 65.55 57.05
N ILE A 115 10.60 66.82 56.96
CA ILE A 115 9.97 67.39 55.76
C ILE A 115 10.94 67.34 54.58
N TYR A 116 12.21 67.70 54.79
CA TYR A 116 13.25 67.59 53.76
C TYR A 116 13.41 66.17 53.23
N VAL A 117 13.49 65.17 54.12
CA VAL A 117 13.62 63.76 53.74
C VAL A 117 12.37 63.28 53.00
N ARG A 118 11.18 63.67 53.44
CA ARG A 118 9.92 63.37 52.74
C ARG A 118 9.92 63.94 51.32
N ASN A 119 10.31 65.20 51.16
CA ASN A 119 10.36 65.84 49.85
C ASN A 119 11.41 65.20 48.95
N LYS A 120 12.59 64.87 49.49
CA LYS A 120 13.62 64.14 48.74
C LYS A 120 13.18 62.72 48.36
N LYS A 121 12.42 62.04 49.21
CA LYS A 121 11.81 60.75 48.86
C LYS A 121 10.85 60.91 47.68
N MET A 122 9.93 61.88 47.75
CA MET A 122 9.00 62.17 46.65
C MET A 122 9.72 62.52 45.33
N GLU A 123 10.84 63.27 45.39
CA GLU A 123 11.67 63.58 44.23
C GLU A 123 12.34 62.33 43.62
N LYS A 124 12.70 61.34 44.46
CA LYS A 124 13.35 60.09 44.03
C LYS A 124 12.37 58.97 43.69
N GLU A 125 11.10 59.06 44.10
CA GLU A 125 10.06 58.06 43.84
C GLU A 125 9.90 57.73 42.35
N PRO A 126 9.87 58.71 41.42
CA PRO A 126 9.77 58.41 39.98
C PRO A 126 10.98 57.64 39.44
N LEU A 127 12.19 57.97 39.93
CA LEU A 127 13.42 57.26 39.55
C LEU A 127 13.43 55.82 40.08
N LEU A 128 12.93 55.60 41.30
CA LEU A 128 12.75 54.28 41.88
C LEU A 128 11.75 53.45 41.06
N LEU A 129 10.62 54.05 40.68
CA LEU A 129 9.62 53.40 39.84
C LEU A 129 10.16 53.10 38.43
N GLU A 130 10.96 53.99 37.84
CA GLU A 130 11.64 53.73 36.57
C GLU A 130 12.63 52.55 36.70
N LEU A 131 13.40 52.49 37.79
CA LEU A 131 14.31 51.39 38.08
C LEU A 131 13.57 50.06 38.26
N GLU A 132 12.44 50.05 38.98
CA GLU A 132 11.59 48.87 39.14
C GLU A 132 11.00 48.41 37.80
N ASN A 133 10.52 49.34 36.98
CA ASN A 133 10.01 49.03 35.64
C ASN A 133 11.10 48.44 34.74
N ARG A 134 12.30 49.05 34.71
CA ARG A 134 13.45 48.51 33.96
C ARG A 134 13.87 47.14 34.46
N TYR A 135 13.86 46.92 35.78
CA TYR A 135 14.14 45.61 36.36
C TYR A 135 13.12 44.56 35.88
N GLN A 136 11.83 44.92 35.83
CA GLN A 136 10.78 44.05 35.34
C GLN A 136 10.90 43.77 33.83
N GLU A 137 11.28 44.77 33.02
CA GLU A 137 11.57 44.57 31.59
C GLU A 137 12.73 43.60 31.37
N ILE A 138 13.80 43.71 32.17
CA ILE A 138 14.95 42.79 32.12
C ILE A 138 14.51 41.37 32.51
N GLN A 139 13.68 41.21 33.54
CA GLN A 139 13.10 39.92 33.92
C GLN A 139 12.30 39.30 32.77
N ASN A 140 11.40 40.06 32.16
CA ASN A 140 10.60 39.60 31.03
C ASN A 140 11.49 39.19 29.84
N PHE A 141 12.53 39.96 29.54
CA PHE A 141 13.50 39.63 28.48
C PHE A 141 14.28 38.33 28.78
N ILE A 142 14.65 38.09 30.03
CA ILE A 142 15.30 36.85 30.46
C ILE A 142 14.36 35.65 30.26
N GLU A 143 13.08 35.79 30.61
CA GLU A 143 12.06 34.76 30.42
C GLU A 143 11.81 34.46 28.93
N GLU A 144 11.63 35.48 28.10
CA GLU A 144 11.48 35.34 26.64
C GLU A 144 12.68 34.63 26.01
N LYS A 145 13.90 35.00 26.43
CA LYS A 145 15.13 34.35 25.97
C LYS A 145 15.18 32.89 26.39
N ALA A 146 14.75 32.56 27.60
CA ALA A 146 14.70 31.18 28.08
C ALA A 146 13.69 30.34 27.26
N GLU A 147 12.51 30.89 26.96
CA GLU A 147 11.55 30.23 26.06
C GLU A 147 12.12 29.99 24.67
N LEU A 148 12.82 30.97 24.09
CA LEU A 148 13.43 30.84 22.77
C LEU A 148 14.49 29.73 22.75
N ILE A 149 15.29 29.62 23.82
CA ILE A 149 16.28 28.55 23.99
C ILE A 149 15.58 27.18 24.06
N ILE A 150 14.49 27.06 24.82
CA ILE A 150 13.71 25.82 24.92
C ILE A 150 13.13 25.42 23.56
N LYS A 151 12.49 26.37 22.85
CA LYS A 151 11.93 26.15 21.50
C LYS A 151 13.01 25.73 20.51
N THR A 152 14.17 26.39 20.53
CA THR A 152 15.31 26.06 19.66
C THR A 152 15.89 24.68 20.00
N GLY A 153 16.00 24.35 21.30
CA GLY A 153 16.43 23.03 21.78
C GLY A 153 15.50 21.91 21.31
N ALA A 154 14.18 22.13 21.33
CA ALA A 154 13.20 21.15 20.83
C ALA A 154 13.35 20.89 19.31
N VAL A 155 13.60 21.94 18.52
CA VAL A 155 13.85 21.82 17.07
C VAL A 155 15.16 21.05 16.79
N ILE A 156 16.22 21.32 17.56
CA ILE A 156 17.49 20.58 17.45
C ILE A 156 17.26 19.10 17.79
N HIS A 157 16.54 18.80 18.88
CA HIS A 157 16.26 17.44 19.30
C HIS A 157 15.41 16.65 18.28
N ASP A 158 14.39 17.27 17.68
CA ASP A 158 13.61 16.66 16.59
C ASP A 158 14.48 16.39 15.36
N ARG A 159 15.38 17.32 15.01
CA ARG A 159 16.34 17.14 13.91
C ARG A 159 17.30 15.98 14.17
N GLU A 160 17.85 15.86 15.38
CA GLU A 160 18.72 14.75 15.77
C GLU A 160 17.97 13.41 15.74
N THR A 161 16.73 13.38 16.26
CA THR A 161 15.88 12.18 16.24
C THR A 161 15.58 11.73 14.81
N LYS A 162 15.28 12.68 13.90
CA LYS A 162 15.10 12.41 12.48
C LYS A 162 16.38 11.90 11.82
N LEU A 163 17.55 12.42 12.19
CA LEU A 163 18.86 11.94 11.73
C LEU A 163 19.14 10.50 12.17
N VAL A 164 18.86 10.16 13.43
CA VAL A 164 19.01 8.79 13.94
C VAL A 164 18.08 7.82 13.19
N LYS A 165 16.80 8.19 13.01
CA LYS A 165 15.85 7.38 12.23
C LYS A 165 16.31 7.20 10.79
N LYS A 166 16.83 8.25 10.14
CA LYS A 166 17.39 8.18 8.79
C LYS A 166 18.55 7.19 8.71
N GLU A 167 19.43 7.18 9.71
CA GLU A 167 20.58 6.27 9.73
C GLU A 167 20.17 4.82 10.01
N GLN A 168 19.14 4.60 10.84
CA GLN A 168 18.53 3.28 11.03
C GLN A 168 17.90 2.77 9.72
N ILE A 169 17.14 3.61 9.01
CA ILE A 169 16.54 3.26 7.72
C ILE A 169 17.64 2.89 6.70
N LYS A 170 18.75 3.64 6.64
CA LYS A 170 19.87 3.29 5.77
C LYS A 170 20.46 1.91 6.09
N LYS A 171 20.62 1.56 7.38
CA LYS A 171 21.09 0.23 7.78
C LYS A 171 20.14 -0.87 7.30
N VAL A 172 18.84 -0.69 7.50
CA VAL A 172 17.81 -1.64 7.03
C VAL A 172 17.85 -1.78 5.50
N ILE A 173 17.99 -0.69 4.76
CA ILE A 173 18.13 -0.73 3.30
C ILE A 173 19.38 -1.52 2.89
N ALA A 174 20.52 -1.31 3.56
CA ALA A 174 21.76 -2.04 3.28
C ALA A 174 21.63 -3.53 3.57
N GLU A 175 20.98 -3.91 4.68
CA GLU A 175 20.69 -5.31 5.02
C GLU A 175 19.78 -5.98 3.99
N LEU A 176 18.72 -5.29 3.54
CA LEU A 176 17.82 -5.79 2.50
C LEU A 176 18.54 -5.96 1.16
N GLN A 177 19.40 -5.02 0.78
CA GLN A 177 20.22 -5.13 -0.43
C GLN A 177 21.17 -6.34 -0.36
N LEU A 178 21.77 -6.59 0.80
CA LEU A 178 22.63 -7.76 1.01
C LEU A 178 21.83 -9.06 0.89
N GLN A 179 20.63 -9.13 1.48
CA GLN A 179 19.74 -10.29 1.35
C GLN A 179 19.34 -10.53 -0.10
N MET A 180 18.95 -9.49 -0.84
CA MET A 180 18.59 -9.61 -2.26
C MET A 180 19.76 -10.16 -3.10
N GLU A 181 20.99 -9.73 -2.84
CA GLU A 181 22.16 -10.24 -3.56
C GLU A 181 22.46 -11.70 -3.19
N GLN A 182 22.29 -12.09 -1.93
CA GLN A 182 22.40 -13.48 -1.49
C GLN A 182 21.35 -14.38 -2.17
N GLU A 183 20.09 -13.94 -2.21
CA GLU A 183 19.00 -14.66 -2.88
C GLU A 183 19.26 -14.80 -4.38
N LYS A 184 19.76 -13.74 -5.03
CA LYS A 184 20.17 -13.78 -6.43
C LYS A 184 21.28 -14.80 -6.66
N GLN A 185 22.29 -14.85 -5.79
CA GLN A 185 23.37 -15.83 -5.88
C GLN A 185 22.86 -17.27 -5.69
N ILE A 186 21.92 -17.49 -4.76
CA ILE A 186 21.25 -18.78 -4.57
C ILE A 186 20.50 -19.18 -5.84
N SER A 187 19.75 -18.25 -6.44
CA SER A 187 19.01 -18.49 -7.68
C SER A 187 19.94 -18.88 -8.84
N ILE A 188 21.08 -18.21 -8.98
CA ILE A 188 22.10 -18.54 -9.99
C ILE A 188 22.64 -19.96 -9.77
N ASN A 189 22.95 -20.32 -8.52
CA ASN A 189 23.46 -21.65 -8.18
C ASN A 189 22.43 -22.75 -8.45
N LEU A 190 21.16 -22.51 -8.13
CA LEU A 190 20.07 -23.44 -8.41
C LEU A 190 19.88 -23.63 -9.92
N GLN A 191 19.90 -22.54 -10.71
CA GLN A 191 19.81 -22.64 -12.17
C GLN A 191 20.94 -23.49 -12.75
N LYS A 192 22.18 -23.28 -12.27
CA LYS A 192 23.33 -24.10 -12.68
C LYS A 192 23.13 -25.60 -12.37
N GLN A 193 22.58 -25.93 -11.21
CA GLN A 193 22.26 -27.34 -10.87
C GLN A 193 21.17 -27.91 -11.77
N VAL A 194 20.13 -27.14 -12.09
CA VAL A 194 19.06 -27.55 -13.04
C VAL A 194 19.65 -27.83 -14.41
N ASP A 195 20.55 -26.98 -14.90
CA ASP A 195 21.21 -27.15 -16.19
C ASP A 195 22.11 -28.39 -16.20
N GLU A 196 22.86 -28.65 -15.13
CA GLU A 196 23.68 -29.86 -14.96
C GLU A 196 22.84 -31.14 -14.95
N VAL A 197 21.71 -31.14 -14.25
CA VAL A 197 20.77 -32.28 -14.22
C VAL A 197 20.14 -32.51 -15.59
N SER A 198 19.76 -31.44 -16.29
CA SER A 198 19.18 -31.52 -17.63
C SER A 198 20.19 -32.07 -18.65
N ALA A 199 21.44 -31.62 -18.60
CA ALA A 199 22.53 -32.14 -19.42
C ALA A 199 22.78 -33.64 -19.14
N LYS A 200 22.73 -34.05 -17.87
CA LYS A 200 22.89 -35.46 -17.49
C LYS A 200 21.72 -36.32 -17.98
N GLN A 201 20.48 -35.84 -17.86
CA GLN A 201 19.30 -36.52 -18.40
C GLN A 201 19.40 -36.68 -19.92
N GLN A 202 19.84 -35.64 -20.63
CA GLN A 202 20.04 -35.73 -22.08
C GLN A 202 21.12 -36.75 -22.45
N SER A 203 22.23 -36.80 -21.71
CA SER A 203 23.29 -37.81 -21.87
C SER A 203 22.76 -39.23 -21.66
N ASP A 204 21.97 -39.44 -20.61
CA ASP A 204 21.38 -40.74 -20.30
C ASP A 204 20.33 -41.17 -21.33
N LEU A 205 19.54 -40.23 -21.87
CA LEU A 205 18.60 -40.48 -22.96
C LEU A 205 19.32 -40.93 -24.23
N THR A 206 20.47 -40.32 -24.52
CA THR A 206 21.32 -40.66 -25.67
C THR A 206 21.95 -42.05 -25.50
N LYS A 207 22.37 -42.41 -24.28
CA LYS A 207 22.86 -43.77 -23.99
C LYS A 207 21.74 -44.80 -24.12
N TYR A 208 20.53 -44.47 -23.66
CA TYR A 208 19.37 -45.36 -23.73
C TYR A 208 18.93 -45.61 -25.19
N SER A 209 18.92 -44.58 -26.04
CA SER A 209 18.59 -44.73 -27.46
C SER A 209 19.63 -45.60 -28.19
N ALA A 210 20.92 -45.43 -27.89
CA ALA A 210 21.98 -46.28 -28.43
C ALA A 210 21.82 -47.76 -28.01
N LEU A 211 21.49 -48.00 -26.73
CA LEU A 211 21.18 -49.34 -26.22
C LEU A 211 19.96 -49.96 -26.92
N LYS A 212 18.91 -49.18 -27.16
CA LYS A 212 17.69 -49.62 -27.85
C LYS A 212 17.98 -50.07 -29.28
N ILE A 213 18.82 -49.32 -30.01
CA ILE A 213 19.26 -49.70 -31.38
C ILE A 213 20.03 -51.02 -31.33
N LYS A 214 20.97 -51.16 -30.39
CA LYS A 214 21.77 -52.39 -30.23
C LYS A 214 20.92 -53.62 -29.91
N VAL A 215 19.87 -53.45 -29.09
CA VAL A 215 18.90 -54.51 -28.81
C VAL A 215 18.11 -54.89 -30.06
N GLN A 216 17.67 -53.92 -30.88
CA GLN A 216 16.96 -54.18 -32.13
C GLN A 216 17.82 -54.94 -33.15
N GLU A 217 19.11 -54.61 -33.25
CA GLU A 217 20.07 -55.34 -34.09
C GLU A 217 20.24 -56.79 -33.64
N LEU A 218 20.35 -57.04 -32.33
CA LEU A 218 20.47 -58.38 -31.78
C LEU A 218 19.20 -59.20 -32.00
N VAL A 219 18.01 -58.60 -31.87
CA VAL A 219 16.74 -59.27 -32.17
C VAL A 219 16.67 -59.66 -33.65
N LYS A 220 17.14 -58.80 -34.56
CA LYS A 220 17.22 -59.10 -36.00
C LYS A 220 18.19 -60.26 -36.28
N LYS A 221 19.38 -60.25 -35.67
CA LYS A 221 20.39 -61.31 -35.78
C LYS A 221 19.89 -62.66 -35.25
N THR A 222 19.09 -62.64 -34.18
CA THR A 222 18.47 -63.84 -33.60
C THR A 222 17.37 -64.41 -34.51
N LYS A 223 16.63 -63.53 -35.20
CA LYS A 223 15.62 -63.91 -36.20
C LYS A 223 16.27 -64.55 -37.44
N ASP A 224 17.38 -63.99 -37.91
CA ASP A 224 18.15 -64.54 -39.03
C ASP A 224 18.80 -65.90 -38.70
N LEU A 225 19.26 -66.08 -37.46
CA LEU A 225 19.82 -67.35 -36.99
C LEU A 225 18.76 -68.46 -36.83
N LYS A 226 17.49 -68.11 -36.54
CA LYS A 226 16.37 -69.06 -36.49
C LYS A 226 15.92 -69.58 -37.86
N GLY A 227 16.32 -68.95 -38.96
CA GLY A 227 15.91 -69.32 -40.33
C GLY A 227 16.82 -70.31 -41.07
N LYS A 228 17.97 -70.70 -40.52
CA LYS A 228 18.89 -71.66 -41.16
C LYS A 228 18.77 -73.04 -40.51
N VAL A 229 17.91 -73.89 -41.10
CA VAL A 229 17.82 -75.33 -40.88
C VAL A 229 19.14 -75.99 -41.31
N VAL A 230 19.69 -76.82 -40.44
CA VAL A 230 20.98 -77.50 -40.60
C VAL A 230 20.73 -78.95 -40.98
N ASN A 231 21.30 -79.39 -42.11
CA ASN A 231 21.20 -80.76 -42.64
C ASN A 231 22.47 -81.59 -42.33
N SER A 232 23.05 -81.45 -41.13
CA SER A 232 24.12 -82.35 -40.67
C SER A 232 24.22 -82.41 -39.13
N PRO A 233 24.26 -83.61 -38.52
CA PRO A 233 24.43 -83.82 -37.07
C PRO A 233 25.71 -83.21 -36.47
N GLU A 234 26.78 -83.04 -37.25
CA GLU A 234 28.06 -82.49 -36.78
C GLU A 234 28.03 -80.96 -36.62
N GLU A 235 27.25 -80.26 -37.46
CA GLU A 235 27.01 -78.82 -37.31
C GLU A 235 26.10 -78.52 -36.12
N TYR A 236 25.18 -79.42 -35.75
CA TYR A 236 24.30 -79.25 -34.58
C TYR A 236 25.10 -79.25 -33.26
N MET A 237 26.10 -80.11 -33.12
CA MET A 237 26.95 -80.16 -31.90
C MET A 237 27.85 -78.92 -31.77
N THR A 238 28.40 -78.44 -32.88
CA THR A 238 29.22 -77.21 -32.88
C THR A 238 28.35 -75.98 -32.60
N ARG A 239 27.14 -75.93 -33.17
CA ARG A 239 26.17 -74.85 -32.96
C ARG A 239 25.54 -74.89 -31.57
N SER A 240 25.36 -76.07 -30.98
CA SER A 240 24.95 -76.25 -29.59
C SER A 240 26.01 -75.72 -28.61
N LYS A 241 27.30 -75.98 -28.86
CA LYS A 241 28.41 -75.37 -28.10
C LYS A 241 28.47 -73.85 -28.24
N GLN A 242 28.28 -73.31 -29.45
CA GLN A 242 28.23 -71.86 -29.68
C GLN A 242 27.02 -71.21 -28.99
N LEU A 243 25.84 -71.85 -29.05
CA LEU A 243 24.65 -71.37 -28.36
C LEU A 243 24.78 -71.43 -26.85
N LYS A 244 25.47 -72.45 -26.31
CA LYS A 244 25.76 -72.54 -24.88
C LYS A 244 26.74 -71.44 -24.43
N LYS A 245 27.78 -71.17 -25.20
CA LYS A 245 28.69 -70.04 -24.96
C LYS A 245 27.95 -68.69 -25.01
N ILE A 246 27.07 -68.49 -25.99
CA ILE A 246 26.24 -67.28 -26.09
C ILE A 246 25.26 -67.19 -24.90
N LEU A 247 24.74 -68.31 -24.42
CA LEU A 247 23.86 -68.35 -23.25
C LEU A 247 24.60 -67.98 -21.97
N ASP A 248 25.83 -68.47 -21.80
CA ASP A 248 26.70 -68.16 -20.66
C ASP A 248 27.11 -66.66 -20.69
N GLU A 249 27.49 -66.12 -21.85
CA GLU A 249 27.74 -64.68 -22.03
C GLU A 249 26.50 -63.83 -21.73
N LYS A 250 25.30 -64.31 -22.08
CA LYS A 250 24.03 -63.64 -21.75
C LYS A 250 23.68 -63.72 -20.28
N MET A 251 24.05 -64.80 -19.60
CA MET A 251 23.90 -64.93 -18.15
C MET A 251 24.82 -63.96 -17.42
N GLU A 252 26.07 -63.78 -17.86
CA GLU A 252 27.00 -62.78 -17.32
C GLU A 252 26.52 -61.34 -17.57
N GLU A 253 26.05 -61.01 -18.79
CA GLU A 253 25.45 -59.70 -19.06
C GLU A 253 24.24 -59.42 -18.17
N ARG A 254 23.41 -60.45 -17.92
CA ARG A 254 22.24 -60.33 -17.05
C ARG A 254 22.66 -60.14 -15.59
N GLN A 255 23.71 -60.82 -15.14
CA GLN A 255 24.30 -60.64 -13.81
C GLN A 255 24.83 -59.21 -13.64
N LEU A 256 25.60 -58.71 -14.60
CA LEU A 256 26.15 -57.35 -14.60
C LEU A 256 25.05 -56.27 -14.60
N LEU A 257 23.97 -56.51 -15.35
CA LEU A 257 22.80 -55.63 -15.34
C LEU A 257 22.12 -55.64 -13.96
N ASN A 258 22.00 -56.82 -13.33
CA ASN A 258 21.40 -56.95 -12.01
C ASN A 258 22.25 -56.25 -10.93
N ASP A 259 23.57 -56.36 -11.01
CA ASP A 259 24.50 -55.66 -10.13
C ASP A 259 24.41 -54.13 -10.29
N ASN A 260 24.24 -53.64 -11.52
CA ASN A 260 23.99 -52.22 -11.78
C ASN A 260 22.63 -51.74 -11.26
N ILE A 261 21.58 -52.56 -11.38
CA ILE A 261 20.27 -52.27 -10.78
C ILE A 261 20.40 -52.20 -9.27
N ASN A 262 21.11 -53.13 -8.64
CA ASN A 262 21.32 -53.16 -7.20
C ASN A 262 22.14 -51.96 -6.71
N ARG A 263 23.18 -51.55 -7.46
CA ARG A 263 23.93 -50.31 -7.17
C ARG A 263 23.03 -49.07 -7.25
N LYS A 264 22.18 -48.97 -8.28
CA LYS A 264 21.22 -47.86 -8.40
C LYS A 264 20.19 -47.87 -7.27
N LYS A 265 19.72 -49.05 -6.85
CA LYS A 265 18.78 -49.21 -5.74
C LYS A 265 19.39 -48.72 -4.42
N LYS A 266 20.65 -49.07 -4.16
CA LYS A 266 21.42 -48.60 -3.00
C LYS A 266 21.67 -47.08 -3.04
N GLN A 267 21.85 -46.51 -4.23
CA GLN A 267 21.99 -45.06 -4.41
C GLN A 267 20.68 -44.31 -4.16
N ILE A 268 19.54 -44.89 -4.53
CA ILE A 268 18.20 -44.35 -4.21
C ILE A 268 17.97 -44.38 -2.70
N GLU A 269 18.30 -45.48 -2.04
CA GLU A 269 18.16 -45.65 -0.58
C GLU A 269 19.04 -44.65 0.21
N ASN A 270 20.25 -44.38 -0.28
CA ASN A 270 21.12 -43.33 0.28
C ASN A 270 20.53 -41.92 0.07
N ASN A 271 19.91 -41.65 -1.08
CA ASN A 271 19.26 -40.36 -1.35
C ASN A 271 18.00 -40.17 -0.49
N GLU A 272 17.22 -41.23 -0.27
CA GLU A 272 16.07 -41.21 0.65
C GLU A 272 16.51 -40.96 2.10
N THR A 273 17.68 -41.47 2.49
CA THR A 273 18.28 -41.21 3.80
C THR A 273 18.75 -39.76 3.94
N ALA A 274 19.30 -39.16 2.88
CA ALA A 274 19.66 -37.75 2.84
C ALA A 274 18.43 -36.83 2.90
N ASP A 275 17.34 -37.18 2.18
CA ASP A 275 16.06 -36.48 2.25
C ASP A 275 15.44 -36.56 3.65
N ALA A 276 15.58 -37.70 4.35
CA ALA A 276 15.15 -37.85 5.73
C ALA A 276 15.95 -36.97 6.72
N MET A 277 17.25 -36.77 6.47
CA MET A 277 18.09 -35.85 7.28
C MET A 277 17.74 -34.37 7.02
N ILE A 278 17.47 -33.99 5.76
CA ILE A 278 17.02 -32.64 5.40
C ILE A 278 15.67 -32.32 6.04
N LYS A 279 14.75 -33.29 6.09
CA LYS A 279 13.46 -33.15 6.80
C LYS A 279 13.59 -32.99 8.31
N LYS A 280 14.66 -33.52 8.91
CA LYS A 280 14.88 -33.48 10.37
C LYS A 280 15.49 -32.16 10.85
N TYR A 281 16.28 -31.49 10.00
CA TYR A 281 16.89 -30.18 10.30
C TYR A 281 16.00 -28.97 9.95
N GLY A 282 14.91 -29.14 9.20
CA GLY A 282 14.01 -28.04 8.81
C GLY A 282 12.93 -27.64 9.83
N ASN A 283 12.88 -28.24 11.02
CA ASN A 283 11.71 -28.12 11.91
C ASN A 283 11.75 -26.99 12.96
N THR A 284 12.66 -26.02 12.87
CA THR A 284 12.65 -24.84 13.76
C THR A 284 12.25 -23.52 13.09
N GLU A 285 12.08 -23.48 11.77
CA GLU A 285 11.64 -22.27 11.03
C GLU A 285 10.26 -22.40 10.34
N THR A 286 9.48 -23.44 10.65
CA THR A 286 8.33 -23.87 9.83
C THR A 286 6.98 -23.21 10.15
N SER A 287 6.90 -22.19 11.00
CA SER A 287 5.63 -21.48 11.19
C SER A 287 5.30 -20.55 10.01
N LYS A 288 6.30 -19.92 9.37
CA LYS A 288 6.09 -19.05 8.20
C LYS A 288 6.18 -19.84 6.88
N ALA A 289 7.07 -20.82 6.81
CA ALA A 289 7.14 -21.74 5.67
C ALA A 289 5.87 -22.61 5.54
N GLY A 290 5.21 -22.97 6.65
CA GLY A 290 3.95 -23.72 6.62
C GLY A 290 2.79 -22.99 5.92
N GLU A 291 2.75 -21.67 6.02
CA GLU A 291 1.76 -20.83 5.33
C GLU A 291 2.07 -20.71 3.82
N ILE A 292 3.35 -20.59 3.47
CA ILE A 292 3.81 -20.60 2.07
C ILE A 292 3.59 -21.98 1.44
N VAL A 293 3.84 -23.07 2.17
CA VAL A 293 3.63 -24.46 1.71
C VAL A 293 2.13 -24.78 1.61
N ARG A 294 1.28 -24.21 2.45
CA ARG A 294 -0.18 -24.31 2.32
C ARG A 294 -0.67 -23.61 1.06
N LYS A 295 -0.21 -22.38 0.81
CA LYS A 295 -0.50 -21.66 -0.44
C LYS A 295 0.06 -22.38 -1.66
N LEU A 296 1.28 -22.91 -1.59
CA LEU A 296 1.86 -23.74 -2.66
C LEU A 296 1.11 -25.05 -2.86
N LYS A 297 0.59 -25.68 -1.81
CA LYS A 297 -0.28 -26.87 -1.93
C LYS A 297 -1.61 -26.53 -2.59
N GLU A 298 -2.21 -25.39 -2.26
CA GLU A 298 -3.40 -24.89 -2.93
C GLU A 298 -3.12 -24.60 -4.41
N THR A 299 -2.00 -23.95 -4.72
CA THR A 299 -1.58 -23.68 -6.11
C THR A 299 -1.22 -24.96 -6.86
N VAL A 300 -0.57 -25.94 -6.23
CA VAL A 300 -0.25 -27.24 -6.83
C VAL A 300 -1.50 -28.10 -7.00
N ALA A 301 -2.48 -28.02 -6.09
CA ALA A 301 -3.79 -28.64 -6.27
C ALA A 301 -4.56 -27.97 -7.42
N LEU A 302 -4.47 -26.64 -7.56
CA LEU A 302 -5.02 -25.91 -8.69
C LEU A 302 -4.34 -26.35 -10.00
N ILE A 303 -3.00 -26.41 -10.04
CA ILE A 303 -2.22 -26.86 -11.20
C ILE A 303 -2.53 -28.32 -11.53
N SER A 304 -2.74 -29.17 -10.53
CA SER A 304 -3.10 -30.59 -10.73
C SER A 304 -4.53 -30.73 -11.26
N SER A 305 -5.46 -29.89 -10.79
CA SER A 305 -6.82 -29.77 -11.33
C SER A 305 -6.81 -29.27 -12.78
N THR A 306 -6.05 -28.21 -13.07
CA THR A 306 -5.87 -27.68 -14.44
C THR A 306 -5.15 -28.69 -15.33
N LYS A 307 -4.18 -29.45 -14.82
CA LYS A 307 -3.51 -30.52 -15.54
C LYS A 307 -4.44 -31.69 -15.81
N SER A 308 -5.31 -32.05 -14.86
CA SER A 308 -6.37 -33.04 -15.07
C SER A 308 -7.39 -32.57 -16.11
N GLN A 309 -7.75 -31.28 -16.12
CA GLN A 309 -8.60 -30.68 -17.15
C GLN A 309 -7.91 -30.67 -18.53
N ILE A 310 -6.60 -30.37 -18.58
CA ILE A 310 -5.78 -30.44 -19.80
C ILE A 310 -5.63 -31.89 -20.29
N ASP A 311 -5.46 -32.86 -19.39
CA ASP A 311 -5.34 -34.27 -19.74
C ASP A 311 -6.72 -34.86 -20.14
N GLN A 312 -7.82 -34.31 -19.63
CA GLN A 312 -9.19 -34.62 -20.03
C GLN A 312 -9.50 -34.02 -21.42
N LEU A 313 -9.09 -32.77 -21.68
CA LEU A 313 -9.14 -32.15 -23.01
C LEU A 313 -8.21 -32.85 -24.02
N ARG A 314 -7.03 -33.31 -23.59
CA ARG A 314 -6.13 -34.14 -24.43
C ARG A 314 -6.71 -35.51 -24.69
N LYS A 315 -7.44 -36.10 -23.73
CA LYS A 315 -8.20 -37.33 -23.96
C LYS A 315 -9.34 -37.11 -24.94
N GLU A 316 -10.08 -36.00 -24.84
CA GLU A 316 -11.11 -35.61 -25.81
C GLU A 316 -10.52 -35.34 -27.20
N ILE A 317 -9.36 -34.70 -27.29
CA ILE A 317 -8.62 -34.48 -28.55
C ILE A 317 -8.10 -35.82 -29.11
N SER A 318 -7.57 -36.72 -28.27
CA SER A 318 -7.12 -38.07 -28.71
C SER A 318 -8.28 -38.99 -29.11
N PHE A 319 -9.47 -38.76 -28.54
CA PHE A 319 -10.72 -39.43 -28.89
C PHE A 319 -11.30 -38.89 -30.21
N LEU A 320 -11.04 -37.61 -30.53
CA LEU A 320 -11.35 -37.02 -31.84
C LEU A 320 -10.36 -37.45 -32.95
N ASP A 321 -9.12 -37.78 -32.60
CA ASP A 321 -8.06 -38.25 -33.55
C ASP A 321 -8.17 -39.72 -33.99
N SER A 322 -9.11 -40.51 -33.46
CA SER A 322 -9.19 -41.96 -33.71
C SER A 322 -10.47 -42.42 -34.44
N ARG A 323 -11.02 -41.59 -35.34
CA ARG A 323 -12.19 -41.96 -36.16
C ARG A 323 -11.85 -42.12 -37.66
N PRO A 324 -12.06 -43.30 -38.28
CA PRO A 324 -11.88 -43.48 -39.72
C PRO A 324 -13.06 -42.90 -40.52
N ARG A 325 -12.71 -42.10 -41.52
CA ARG A 325 -13.34 -41.83 -42.83
C ARG A 325 -14.82 -42.20 -43.04
N ALA A 326 -15.61 -41.22 -43.50
CA ALA A 326 -16.57 -41.40 -44.60
C ALA A 326 -16.91 -40.07 -45.31
N SER A 327 -16.44 -39.97 -46.55
CA SER A 327 -17.09 -39.48 -47.78
C SER A 327 -17.90 -38.17 -47.88
N LYS A 328 -17.57 -37.44 -48.97
CA LYS A 328 -18.43 -36.65 -49.90
C LYS A 328 -18.87 -35.26 -49.38
N SER A 329 -18.92 -34.18 -50.17
CA SER A 329 -18.90 -33.98 -51.62
C SER A 329 -18.70 -32.51 -52.00
N ALA A 330 -18.15 -32.30 -53.20
CA ALA A 330 -18.44 -31.24 -54.19
C ALA A 330 -17.95 -29.80 -53.96
N ASP A 331 -16.96 -29.46 -54.80
CA ASP A 331 -16.85 -28.25 -55.63
C ASP A 331 -16.99 -26.87 -54.99
N SER A 332 -15.87 -26.19 -54.78
CA SER A 332 -15.40 -25.13 -55.71
C SER A 332 -14.38 -24.18 -55.06
N SER A 333 -13.44 -23.72 -55.90
CA SER A 333 -12.49 -22.61 -55.75
C SER A 333 -11.44 -22.64 -54.63
N ASP A 334 -10.17 -22.74 -55.07
CA ASP A 334 -9.09 -21.78 -54.77
C ASP A 334 -9.52 -20.64 -53.83
N VAL A 335 -8.85 -20.49 -52.67
CA VAL A 335 -8.59 -19.25 -51.90
C VAL A 335 -8.43 -19.51 -50.37
N SER A 336 -8.84 -20.64 -49.78
CA SER A 336 -8.81 -20.78 -48.32
C SER A 336 -7.45 -21.14 -47.70
N GLU A 337 -6.57 -21.88 -48.38
CA GLU A 337 -5.27 -22.32 -47.81
C GLU A 337 -4.25 -21.17 -47.62
N THR A 338 -4.39 -20.04 -48.31
CA THR A 338 -3.53 -18.86 -48.12
C THR A 338 -3.95 -18.01 -46.93
N THR A 339 -5.23 -18.01 -46.56
CA THR A 339 -5.77 -17.10 -45.54
C THR A 339 -5.29 -17.39 -44.12
N GLU A 340 -5.10 -18.66 -43.73
CA GLU A 340 -4.61 -18.99 -42.38
C GLU A 340 -3.12 -18.66 -42.20
N LEU A 341 -2.31 -18.94 -43.22
CA LEU A 341 -0.88 -18.58 -43.22
C LEU A 341 -0.72 -17.05 -43.22
N ASP A 342 -1.46 -16.34 -44.06
CA ASP A 342 -1.44 -14.87 -44.12
C ASP A 342 -1.95 -14.23 -42.81
N ASN A 343 -2.97 -14.82 -42.17
CA ASN A 343 -3.46 -14.35 -40.88
C ASN A 343 -2.42 -14.54 -39.77
N SER A 344 -1.74 -15.68 -39.71
CA SER A 344 -0.68 -15.92 -38.72
C SER A 344 0.55 -15.02 -38.94
N GLN A 345 0.93 -14.78 -40.20
CA GLN A 345 1.97 -13.80 -40.58
C GLN A 345 1.58 -12.38 -40.16
N LYS A 346 0.32 -11.99 -40.34
CA LYS A 346 -0.22 -10.70 -39.91
C LYS A 346 -0.16 -10.54 -38.39
N VAL A 347 -0.61 -11.53 -37.64
CA VAL A 347 -0.54 -11.53 -36.16
C VAL A 347 0.91 -11.42 -35.66
N LEU A 348 1.85 -12.15 -36.29
CA LEU A 348 3.27 -12.01 -35.97
C LEU A 348 3.77 -10.58 -36.23
N SER A 349 3.40 -9.97 -37.36
CA SER A 349 3.79 -8.60 -37.68
C SER A 349 3.26 -7.58 -36.66
N GLU A 350 2.01 -7.75 -36.20
CA GLU A 350 1.39 -6.89 -35.18
C GLU A 350 2.09 -7.04 -33.82
N LEU A 351 2.41 -8.27 -33.41
CA LEU A 351 3.14 -8.55 -32.17
C LEU A 351 4.58 -8.01 -32.20
N TYR A 352 5.30 -8.17 -33.31
CA TYR A 352 6.63 -7.57 -33.47
C TYR A 352 6.58 -6.03 -33.44
N ASN A 353 5.55 -5.43 -34.04
CA ASN A 353 5.35 -3.98 -33.98
C ASN A 353 5.06 -3.51 -32.55
N SER A 354 4.21 -4.23 -31.80
CA SER A 354 3.94 -3.94 -30.38
C SER A 354 5.19 -4.11 -29.51
N LEU A 355 5.98 -5.16 -29.73
CA LEU A 355 7.25 -5.37 -29.03
C LEU A 355 8.25 -4.24 -29.33
N GLY A 356 8.37 -3.86 -30.61
CA GLY A 356 9.21 -2.73 -31.03
C GLY A 356 8.72 -1.37 -30.48
N GLN A 357 7.41 -1.19 -30.29
CA GLN A 357 6.87 -0.02 -29.60
C GLN A 357 7.26 -0.02 -28.12
N LYS A 358 7.09 -1.14 -27.42
CA LYS A 358 7.47 -1.26 -26.00
C LYS A 358 8.97 -1.06 -25.77
N GLN A 359 9.79 -1.53 -26.70
CA GLN A 359 11.23 -1.25 -26.72
C GLN A 359 11.52 0.25 -26.79
N ARG A 360 10.89 0.97 -27.72
CA ARG A 360 11.06 2.43 -27.87
C ARG A 360 10.56 3.21 -26.66
N GLU A 361 9.45 2.79 -26.06
CA GLU A 361 8.94 3.38 -24.80
C GLU A 361 9.95 3.20 -23.66
N ARG A 362 10.53 1.99 -23.52
CA ARG A 362 11.58 1.72 -22.53
C ARG A 362 12.82 2.58 -22.75
N ASP A 363 13.30 2.69 -23.98
CA ASP A 363 14.47 3.50 -24.31
C ASP A 363 14.21 5.00 -24.04
N SER A 364 12.99 5.47 -24.32
CA SER A 364 12.55 6.84 -23.98
C SER A 364 12.49 7.09 -22.48
N LEU A 365 11.92 6.17 -21.70
CA LEU A 365 11.88 6.26 -20.23
C LEU A 365 13.28 6.23 -19.63
N LYS A 366 14.16 5.37 -20.15
CA LYS A 366 15.56 5.31 -19.73
C LYS A 366 16.29 6.64 -19.95
N ALA A 367 16.14 7.25 -21.13
CA ALA A 367 16.72 8.55 -21.43
C ALA A 367 16.19 9.67 -20.49
N LYS A 368 14.89 9.65 -20.17
CA LYS A 368 14.30 10.57 -19.17
C LYS A 368 14.89 10.35 -17.77
N MET A 369 15.02 9.10 -17.34
CA MET A 369 15.63 8.76 -16.06
C MET A 369 17.08 9.26 -15.96
N GLU A 370 17.89 9.03 -17.00
CA GLU A 370 19.28 9.51 -17.06
C GLU A 370 19.34 11.05 -16.99
N THR A 371 18.42 11.74 -17.65
CA THR A 371 18.29 13.20 -17.59
C THR A 371 17.97 13.67 -16.17
N PHE A 372 17.01 13.05 -15.49
CA PHE A 372 16.66 13.40 -14.10
C PHE A 372 17.77 13.05 -13.12
N GLN A 373 18.47 11.93 -13.31
CA GLN A 373 19.65 11.57 -12.51
C GLN A 373 20.76 12.60 -12.65
N SER A 374 21.01 13.08 -13.89
CA SER A 374 22.01 14.11 -14.16
C SER A 374 21.65 15.44 -13.48
N LYS A 375 20.37 15.86 -13.57
CA LYS A 375 19.86 17.03 -12.85
C LYS A 375 19.99 16.89 -11.33
N ARG A 376 19.66 15.71 -10.78
CA ARG A 376 19.78 15.41 -9.34
C ARG A 376 21.24 15.49 -8.87
N GLN A 377 22.18 14.96 -9.65
CA GLN A 377 23.61 15.04 -9.35
C GLN A 377 24.12 16.49 -9.41
N HIS A 378 23.67 17.27 -10.39
CA HIS A 378 24.02 18.69 -10.47
C HIS A 378 23.54 19.46 -9.23
N LEU A 379 22.27 19.27 -8.82
CA LEU A 379 21.72 19.84 -7.58
C LEU A 379 22.51 19.41 -6.34
N GLU A 380 22.98 18.17 -6.29
CA GLU A 380 23.79 17.68 -5.18
C GLU A 380 25.15 18.39 -5.09
N SER A 381 25.81 18.66 -6.22
CA SER A 381 27.02 19.48 -6.27
C SER A 381 26.77 20.94 -5.85
N GLU A 382 25.65 21.54 -6.25
CA GLU A 382 25.29 22.89 -5.81
C GLU A 382 25.04 22.96 -4.30
N LEU A 383 24.29 22.01 -3.75
CA LEU A 383 24.06 21.92 -2.30
C LEU A 383 25.36 21.76 -1.52
N GLN A 384 26.35 21.04 -2.07
CA GLN A 384 27.69 20.93 -1.45
C GLN A 384 28.42 22.28 -1.45
N MET A 385 28.35 23.03 -2.55
CA MET A 385 28.92 24.38 -2.65
C MET A 385 28.28 25.36 -1.66
N GLU A 386 26.96 25.33 -1.51
CA GLU A 386 26.23 26.16 -0.54
C GLU A 386 26.58 25.80 0.90
N ASN A 387 26.71 24.51 1.23
CA ASN A 387 27.18 24.09 2.56
C ASN A 387 28.59 24.64 2.86
N LYS A 388 29.48 24.65 1.86
CA LYS A 388 30.81 25.25 2.00
C LYS A 388 30.73 26.75 2.25
N GLN A 389 29.85 27.47 1.54
CA GLN A 389 29.64 28.91 1.75
C GLN A 389 29.05 29.21 3.13
N ILE A 390 28.12 28.39 3.63
CA ILE A 390 27.56 28.53 4.99
C ILE A 390 28.67 28.34 6.03
N LEU A 391 29.51 27.31 5.89
CA LEU A 391 30.65 27.08 6.80
C LEU A 391 31.65 28.24 6.79
N GLU A 392 31.92 28.83 5.61
CA GLU A 392 32.78 30.00 5.50
C GLU A 392 32.17 31.22 6.20
N CYS A 393 30.86 31.46 6.04
CA CYS A 393 30.17 32.56 6.74
C CYS A 393 30.15 32.34 8.26
N GLN A 394 30.02 31.09 8.73
CA GLN A 394 30.12 30.75 10.16
C GLN A 394 31.51 31.05 10.72
N SER A 395 32.58 30.68 10.00
CA SER A 395 33.94 31.03 10.38
C SER A 395 34.15 32.54 10.47
N GLN A 396 33.66 33.29 9.47
CA GLN A 396 33.74 34.77 9.47
C GLN A 396 32.99 35.39 10.66
N TYR A 397 31.83 34.82 11.02
CA TYR A 397 31.07 35.26 12.19
C TYR A 397 31.79 34.98 13.51
N GLU A 398 32.41 33.80 13.66
CA GLU A 398 33.20 33.45 14.84
C GLU A 398 34.41 34.37 15.03
N ASP A 399 35.12 34.69 13.94
CA ASP A 399 36.25 35.62 13.97
C ASP A 399 35.79 37.04 14.36
N LEU A 400 34.65 37.49 13.84
CA LEU A 400 34.06 38.76 14.24
C LEU A 400 33.70 38.78 15.73
N LEU A 401 33.14 37.69 16.27
CA LEU A 401 32.78 37.57 17.67
C LEU A 401 34.01 37.65 18.60
N LYS A 402 35.12 37.00 18.21
CA LYS A 402 36.39 37.08 18.94
C LYS A 402 36.94 38.50 18.96
N ASN A 403 36.85 39.22 17.84
CA ASN A 403 37.30 40.61 17.76
C ASN A 403 36.47 41.53 18.68
N PHE A 404 35.15 41.34 18.73
CA PHE A 404 34.28 42.06 19.68
C PHE A 404 34.68 41.79 21.14
N GLN A 405 34.93 40.53 21.51
CA GLN A 405 35.38 40.19 22.85
C GLN A 405 36.72 40.84 23.20
N ALA A 406 37.68 40.84 22.26
CA ALA A 406 38.99 41.44 22.50
C ALA A 406 38.91 42.95 22.74
N LEU A 407 38.08 43.66 21.97
CA LEU A 407 37.85 45.10 22.16
C LEU A 407 37.19 45.39 23.51
N TYR A 408 36.14 44.64 23.87
CA TYR A 408 35.46 44.82 25.15
C TYR A 408 36.39 44.59 26.35
N GLN A 409 37.26 43.57 26.28
CA GLN A 409 38.27 43.33 27.32
C GLN A 409 39.31 44.45 27.41
N LYS A 410 39.73 45.01 26.27
CA LYS A 410 40.63 46.18 26.24
C LYS A 410 39.99 47.38 26.95
N GLU A 411 38.72 47.63 26.68
CA GLU A 411 37.97 48.78 27.21
C GLU A 411 37.80 48.72 28.73
N ILE A 412 37.46 47.54 29.27
CA ILE A 412 37.42 47.31 30.72
C ILE A 412 38.79 47.62 31.35
N GLN A 413 39.87 47.19 30.70
CA GLN A 413 41.23 47.40 31.21
C GLN A 413 41.59 48.89 31.21
N GLU A 414 41.28 49.63 30.15
CA GLU A 414 41.52 51.09 30.03
C GLU A 414 40.71 51.88 31.07
N TYR A 415 39.44 51.54 31.27
CA TYR A 415 38.56 52.19 32.27
C TYR A 415 39.11 52.05 33.70
N VAL A 416 39.55 50.85 34.08
CA VAL A 416 40.19 50.59 35.38
C VAL A 416 41.47 51.42 35.58
N THR A 417 42.17 51.74 34.50
CA THR A 417 43.42 52.49 34.54
C THR A 417 43.19 53.99 34.70
N LEU A 418 42.15 54.53 34.06
CA LEU A 418 41.78 55.96 34.11
C LEU A 418 41.19 56.39 35.46
N THR A 419 40.46 55.52 36.15
CA THR A 419 39.89 55.83 37.48
C THR A 419 40.92 56.07 38.59
N ASN A 420 42.21 55.76 38.37
CA ASN A 420 43.25 55.85 39.40
C ASN A 420 44.05 57.18 39.41
N ASN A 421 43.83 58.10 38.46
CA ASN A 421 44.71 59.26 38.27
C ASN A 421 43.95 60.59 38.08
N ALA A 422 43.28 61.12 39.12
CA ALA A 422 42.91 62.54 39.12
C ALA A 422 42.53 63.08 40.52
N PHE A 423 43.43 63.84 41.18
CA PHE A 423 43.03 65.07 41.91
C PHE A 423 44.22 65.96 42.34
N LEU A 424 43.93 67.27 42.47
CA LEU A 424 44.73 68.43 42.95
C LEU A 424 45.68 69.06 41.92
N GLU A 425 45.83 70.38 41.80
CA GLU A 425 45.64 71.54 42.71
C GLU A 425 45.13 72.76 41.92
N LEU A 426 44.72 73.87 42.59
CA LEU A 426 45.12 75.25 42.27
C LEU A 426 44.44 76.31 43.16
N GLU A 427 45.26 77.14 43.82
CA GLU A 427 44.80 78.33 44.54
C GLU A 427 45.68 79.56 44.22
N LYS A 428 45.00 80.68 43.93
CA LYS A 428 45.41 82.11 43.92
C LYS A 428 45.45 82.80 42.53
N MET A 429 44.42 83.62 42.29
CA MET A 429 44.25 84.50 41.12
C MET A 429 43.78 85.91 41.60
N GLU A 430 44.39 86.98 41.09
CA GLU A 430 44.11 88.40 41.44
C GLU A 430 43.01 89.03 40.55
N PRO A 431 42.41 90.20 40.90
CA PRO A 431 41.24 90.76 40.21
C PRO A 431 41.44 91.17 38.75
N GLU A 432 42.60 91.72 38.38
CA GLU A 432 42.93 92.05 36.98
C GLU A 432 43.08 90.77 36.13
N ASN A 433 43.60 89.70 36.74
CA ASN A 433 43.71 88.39 36.09
C ASN A 433 42.33 87.75 35.92
N LEU A 434 41.40 87.99 36.85
CA LEU A 434 40.03 87.48 36.78
C LEU A 434 39.28 88.06 35.56
N GLN A 435 39.44 89.36 35.26
CA GLN A 435 38.82 89.98 34.09
C GLN A 435 39.33 89.37 32.78
N SER A 436 40.65 89.18 32.63
CA SER A 436 41.23 88.53 31.44
C SER A 436 40.69 87.11 31.25
N VAL A 437 40.66 86.32 32.33
CA VAL A 437 40.18 84.93 32.31
C VAL A 437 38.68 84.84 31.95
N LEU A 438 37.87 85.77 32.47
CA LEU A 438 36.44 85.89 32.12
C LEU A 438 36.23 86.19 30.64
N GLN A 439 37.01 87.11 30.08
CA GLN A 439 36.92 87.49 28.68
C GLN A 439 37.44 86.38 27.75
N GLU A 440 38.50 85.67 28.14
CA GLU A 440 38.98 84.48 27.43
C GLU A 440 37.97 83.33 27.43
N ALA A 441 37.14 83.23 28.48
CA ALA A 441 36.00 82.31 28.52
C ALA A 441 34.81 82.76 27.65
N GLY A 442 34.92 83.93 27.00
CA GLY A 442 33.88 84.52 26.16
C GLY A 442 32.78 85.23 26.94
N ILE A 443 33.00 85.57 28.22
CA ILE A 443 32.03 86.28 29.06
C ILE A 443 32.44 87.75 29.14
N GLN A 444 31.54 88.63 28.72
CA GLN A 444 31.84 90.05 28.62
C GLN A 444 31.71 90.73 29.98
N VAL A 445 32.83 91.18 30.54
CA VAL A 445 32.86 91.77 31.88
C VAL A 445 33.62 93.10 31.89
N ASP A 446 32.98 94.15 32.42
CA ASP A 446 33.59 95.45 32.74
C ASP A 446 34.20 95.40 34.15
N MET A 447 35.40 95.96 34.31
CA MET A 447 36.11 96.01 35.59
C MET A 447 35.32 96.77 36.66
N ARG A 448 34.50 97.75 36.27
CA ARG A 448 33.60 98.46 37.20
C ARG A 448 32.57 97.53 37.84
N ASN A 449 32.02 96.59 37.07
CA ASN A 449 31.06 95.61 37.55
C ASN A 449 31.73 94.52 38.42
N LEU A 450 33.00 94.19 38.17
CA LEU A 450 33.76 93.30 39.06
C LEU A 450 34.14 93.96 40.39
N GLN A 451 34.44 95.25 40.39
CA GLN A 451 34.77 95.99 41.61
C GLN A 451 33.53 96.25 42.47
N ASN A 452 32.39 96.55 41.84
CA ASN A 452 31.10 96.81 42.48
C ASN A 452 29.99 96.04 41.73
N PRO A 453 29.83 94.73 42.01
CA PRO A 453 28.83 93.92 41.34
C PRO A 453 27.41 94.39 41.68
N THR A 454 26.56 94.42 40.65
CA THR A 454 25.11 94.65 40.76
C THR A 454 24.35 93.34 40.59
N GLU A 455 23.08 93.32 40.98
CA GLU A 455 22.21 92.16 40.77
C GLU A 455 22.14 91.74 39.30
N ASP A 456 21.84 92.68 38.40
CA ASP A 456 21.79 92.45 36.95
C ASP A 456 23.10 91.83 36.42
N PHE A 457 24.24 92.31 36.93
CA PHE A 457 25.53 91.77 36.54
C PHE A 457 25.74 90.34 37.04
N MET A 458 25.38 90.03 38.29
CA MET A 458 25.49 88.67 38.81
C MET A 458 24.55 87.71 38.10
N VAL A 459 23.31 88.12 37.82
CA VAL A 459 22.35 87.33 37.04
C VAL A 459 22.90 87.01 35.65
N TYR A 460 23.42 88.02 34.95
CA TYR A 460 24.09 87.83 33.65
C TYR A 460 25.26 86.86 33.76
N LEU A 461 26.18 87.10 34.69
CA LEU A 461 27.41 86.34 34.84
C LEU A 461 27.15 84.86 35.15
N ILE A 462 26.22 84.59 36.08
CA ILE A 462 25.84 83.23 36.47
C ILE A 462 25.12 82.52 35.32
N THR A 463 24.24 83.22 34.60
CA THR A 463 23.55 82.66 33.44
C THR A 463 24.54 82.26 32.35
N GLU A 464 25.49 83.14 32.02
CA GLU A 464 26.53 82.84 31.03
C GLU A 464 27.47 81.73 31.50
N TYR A 465 27.78 81.67 32.80
CA TYR A 465 28.55 80.57 33.39
C TYR A 465 27.83 79.23 33.24
N LEU A 466 26.57 79.14 33.65
CA LEU A 466 25.77 77.91 33.58
C LEU A 466 25.57 77.44 32.13
N LYS A 467 25.39 78.35 31.17
CA LYS A 467 25.34 78.02 29.74
C LYS A 467 26.60 77.29 29.25
N LYS A 468 27.78 77.55 29.83
CA LYS A 468 29.02 76.83 29.46
C LYS A 468 29.02 75.37 29.91
N PHE A 469 28.11 74.99 30.80
CA PHE A 469 27.88 73.62 31.25
C PHE A 469 26.56 73.06 30.70
N ASP A 470 26.09 73.60 29.56
CA ASP A 470 24.89 73.17 28.85
C ASP A 470 23.58 73.27 29.65
N PHE A 471 23.52 74.12 30.68
CA PHE A 471 22.26 74.46 31.31
C PHE A 471 21.45 75.41 30.40
N ASP A 472 20.19 75.03 30.12
CA ASP A 472 19.31 75.90 29.33
C ASP A 472 18.85 77.11 30.15
N SER A 473 19.39 78.28 29.80
CA SER A 473 19.00 79.56 30.40
C SER A 473 17.51 79.90 30.27
N ASN A 474 16.87 79.44 29.19
CA ASN A 474 15.43 79.66 29.00
C ASN A 474 14.62 78.80 29.96
N GLU A 475 15.11 77.59 30.27
CA GLU A 475 14.46 76.68 31.21
C GLU A 475 14.65 77.13 32.65
N ILE A 476 15.87 77.58 33.01
CA ILE A 476 16.13 78.17 34.34
C ILE A 476 15.23 79.40 34.59
N SER A 477 14.96 80.19 33.55
CA SER A 477 14.14 81.40 33.67
C SER A 477 12.63 81.12 33.75
N LYS A 478 12.17 79.88 33.49
CA LYS A 478 10.76 79.51 33.56
C LYS A 478 10.37 79.13 34.98
N SER A 479 9.16 79.53 35.37
CA SER A 479 8.54 79.05 36.60
C SER A 479 8.24 77.56 36.51
N THR A 480 8.52 76.82 37.57
CA THR A 480 8.08 75.42 37.69
C THR A 480 6.57 75.36 37.97
N ILE A 481 5.96 74.19 37.76
CA ILE A 481 4.54 73.96 38.04
C ILE A 481 4.22 74.30 39.50
N ASP A 482 5.02 73.79 40.44
CA ASP A 482 4.86 74.06 41.89
C ASP A 482 4.94 75.55 42.23
N GLN A 483 5.81 76.30 41.55
CA GLN A 483 5.93 77.76 41.73
C GLN A 483 4.71 78.49 41.21
N LEU A 484 4.14 78.06 40.08
CA LEU A 484 2.93 78.63 39.50
C LEU A 484 1.70 78.36 40.37
N GLU A 485 1.60 77.18 40.98
CA GLU A 485 0.50 76.81 41.88
C GLU A 485 0.51 77.62 43.19
N CYS A 486 1.70 78.04 43.65
CA CYS A 486 1.86 78.81 44.88
C CYS A 486 1.62 80.32 44.71
N LEU A 487 1.52 80.83 43.47
CA LEU A 487 1.47 82.26 43.18
C LEU A 487 0.10 82.69 42.65
N SER A 488 -0.55 83.61 43.36
CA SER A 488 -1.83 84.19 42.92
C SER A 488 -1.70 85.10 41.68
N CYS A 489 -0.49 85.59 41.38
CA CYS A 489 -0.18 86.39 40.20
C CYS A 489 1.26 86.12 39.71
N PRO A 490 1.46 85.12 38.83
CA PRO A 490 2.78 84.68 38.38
C PRO A 490 3.64 85.79 37.76
N ASP A 491 3.02 86.69 37.00
CA ASP A 491 3.72 87.76 36.28
C ASP A 491 4.40 88.76 37.21
N SER A 492 3.82 88.99 38.40
CA SER A 492 4.37 89.92 39.39
C SER A 492 5.61 89.41 40.12
N ALA A 493 5.85 88.09 40.07
CA ALA A 493 6.95 87.42 40.76
C ALA A 493 8.04 86.90 39.80
N SER A 494 7.90 87.13 38.48
CA SER A 494 8.81 86.63 37.44
C SER A 494 10.29 86.82 37.78
N ASP A 495 10.70 88.01 38.21
CA ASP A 495 12.13 88.30 38.43
C ASP A 495 12.67 87.64 39.70
N ALA A 496 11.84 87.53 40.75
CA ALA A 496 12.18 86.77 41.95
C ALA A 496 12.30 85.27 41.66
N ILE A 497 11.39 84.71 40.84
CA ILE A 497 11.42 83.31 40.42
C ILE A 497 12.70 83.02 39.62
N LYS A 498 13.06 83.90 38.67
CA LYS A 498 14.32 83.78 37.91
C LYS A 498 15.53 83.74 38.85
N ALA A 499 15.60 84.65 39.81
CA ALA A 499 16.70 84.68 40.78
C ALA A 499 16.78 83.41 41.65
N ILE A 500 15.62 82.88 42.08
CA ILE A 500 15.53 81.64 42.87
C ILE A 500 15.97 80.43 42.04
N ASN A 501 15.50 80.31 40.80
CA ASN A 501 15.86 79.20 39.93
C ASN A 501 17.33 79.24 39.54
N LEU A 502 17.85 80.44 39.27
CA LEU A 502 19.26 80.66 39.00
C LEU A 502 20.13 80.29 40.21
N TYR A 503 19.71 80.66 41.42
CA TYR A 503 20.35 80.22 42.66
C TYR A 503 20.31 78.70 42.81
N SER A 504 19.17 78.06 42.57
CA SER A 504 19.02 76.61 42.68
C SER A 504 19.95 75.87 41.71
N ALA A 505 19.98 76.30 40.44
CA ALA A 505 20.85 75.73 39.41
C ALA A 505 22.33 75.97 39.71
N LEU A 506 22.70 77.17 40.19
CA LEU A 506 24.08 77.43 40.58
C LEU A 506 24.47 76.65 41.83
N SER A 507 23.57 76.51 42.81
CA SER A 507 23.83 75.80 44.07
C SER A 507 24.13 74.32 43.84
N SER A 508 23.49 73.67 42.86
CA SER A 508 23.79 72.27 42.55
C SER A 508 25.23 72.11 42.06
N VAL A 509 25.71 73.02 41.19
CA VAL A 509 27.10 73.05 40.74
C VAL A 509 28.04 73.42 41.90
N CYS A 510 27.70 74.44 42.68
CA CYS A 510 28.51 74.92 43.80
C CYS A 510 28.75 73.89 44.90
N ASN A 511 27.77 73.01 45.13
CA ASN A 511 27.90 71.91 46.09
C ASN A 511 28.99 70.91 45.70
N GLU A 512 29.19 70.67 44.39
CA GLU A 512 30.21 69.77 43.85
C GLU A 512 31.61 70.40 43.83
N ILE A 513 31.70 71.73 43.75
CA ILE A 513 32.98 72.47 43.66
C ILE A 513 33.39 73.11 45.00
N PHE A 514 32.87 72.57 46.11
CA PHE A 514 33.16 72.98 47.49
C PHE A 514 32.80 74.43 47.84
N LEU A 515 31.96 75.10 47.05
CA LEU A 515 31.42 76.43 47.36
C LEU A 515 30.11 76.29 48.17
N LYS A 516 30.25 75.86 49.43
CA LYS A 516 29.11 75.51 50.30
C LYS A 516 28.40 76.70 50.94
N ASP A 517 28.97 77.90 50.87
CA ASP A 517 28.40 79.08 51.53
C ASP A 517 27.54 79.94 50.60
N LEU A 518 27.28 79.57 49.34
CA LEU A 518 26.45 80.34 48.40
C LEU A 518 25.03 80.60 48.95
N CYS A 519 24.59 81.85 48.93
CA CYS A 519 23.23 82.25 49.32
C CYS A 519 22.55 83.09 48.25
N LEU A 520 21.22 83.18 48.28
CA LEU A 520 20.44 83.94 47.31
C LEU A 520 20.83 85.43 47.27
N THR A 521 21.24 86.01 48.40
CA THR A 521 21.70 87.40 48.48
C THR A 521 22.99 87.65 47.71
N ASP A 522 23.75 86.61 47.38
CA ASP A 522 24.93 86.74 46.51
C ASP A 522 24.56 87.04 45.06
N ILE A 523 23.30 86.80 44.69
CA ILE A 523 22.74 87.15 43.39
C ILE A 523 21.98 88.48 43.49
N THR A 524 21.07 88.62 44.46
CA THR A 524 20.16 89.76 44.55
C THR A 524 20.74 91.01 45.23
N SER A 525 21.77 90.86 46.06
CA SER A 525 22.42 91.98 46.75
C SER A 525 23.93 91.69 46.95
N PRO A 526 24.70 91.54 45.86
CA PRO A 526 26.07 91.04 45.91
C PRO A 526 27.03 91.97 46.67
N GLY A 527 27.63 91.45 47.73
CA GLY A 527 28.70 92.14 48.44
C GLY A 527 30.02 92.11 47.63
N PRO A 528 30.69 93.24 47.36
CA PRO A 528 31.86 93.30 46.46
C PRO A 528 33.01 92.35 46.78
N LYS A 529 33.32 92.13 48.07
CA LYS A 529 34.37 91.18 48.47
C LYS A 529 33.94 89.72 48.27
N ARG A 530 32.66 89.44 48.55
CA ARG A 530 32.09 88.09 48.55
C ARG A 530 31.81 87.61 47.13
N ALA A 531 31.16 88.44 46.31
CA ALA A 531 30.93 88.18 44.90
C ALA A 531 32.25 87.91 44.16
N ARG A 532 33.31 88.72 44.36
CA ARG A 532 34.62 88.45 43.76
C ARG A 532 35.22 87.10 44.16
N ARG A 533 35.08 86.69 45.43
CA ARG A 533 35.52 85.37 45.90
C ARG A 533 34.76 84.25 45.17
N GLN A 534 33.45 84.39 45.04
CA GLN A 534 32.61 83.38 44.38
C GLN A 534 32.87 83.28 42.89
N ILE A 535 32.95 84.42 42.20
CA ILE A 535 33.32 84.50 40.78
C ILE A 535 34.67 83.81 40.59
N LYS A 536 35.68 84.12 41.40
CA LYS A 536 36.98 83.46 41.32
C LYS A 536 36.90 81.94 41.46
N ILE A 537 36.11 81.43 42.39
CA ILE A 537 35.94 79.98 42.60
C ILE A 537 35.25 79.33 41.39
N LEU A 538 34.16 79.94 40.90
CA LEU A 538 33.42 79.47 39.74
C LEU A 538 34.33 79.41 38.49
N PHE A 539 35.09 80.46 38.23
CA PHE A 539 35.97 80.53 37.07
C PHE A 539 37.20 79.65 37.18
N ASN A 540 37.74 79.45 38.38
CA ASN A 540 38.78 78.45 38.60
C ASN A 540 38.28 77.05 38.24
N PHE A 541 37.05 76.71 38.63
CA PHE A 541 36.46 75.43 38.23
C PHE A 541 36.23 75.34 36.72
N PHE A 542 35.72 76.40 36.10
CA PHE A 542 35.57 76.43 34.64
C PHE A 542 36.92 76.25 33.91
N ALA A 543 37.97 76.93 34.36
CA ALA A 543 39.31 76.77 33.81
C ALA A 543 39.85 75.35 34.03
N TYR A 544 39.61 74.75 35.20
CA TYR A 544 39.94 73.36 35.49
C TYR A 544 39.22 72.40 34.52
N VAL A 545 37.90 72.55 34.36
CA VAL A 545 37.11 71.71 33.45
C VAL A 545 37.57 71.87 32.00
N ARG A 546 37.82 73.10 31.54
CA ARG A 546 38.33 73.36 30.19
C ARG A 546 39.69 72.69 29.98
N ASN A 547 40.63 72.86 30.91
CA ASN A 547 41.96 72.24 30.80
C ASN A 547 41.85 70.71 30.84
N LYS A 548 40.99 70.14 31.68
CA LYS A 548 40.72 68.70 31.72
C LYS A 548 40.04 68.18 30.46
N MET A 549 39.14 68.96 29.85
CA MET A 549 38.55 68.63 28.56
C MET A 549 39.61 68.61 27.46
N THR A 550 40.56 69.56 27.45
CA THR A 550 41.68 69.55 26.49
C THR A 550 42.65 68.39 26.75
N GLU A 551 42.98 68.09 28.01
CA GLU A 551 43.79 66.92 28.37
C GLU A 551 43.14 65.61 27.92
N ASN A 552 41.79 65.54 27.97
CA ASN A 552 41.02 64.37 27.58
C ASN A 552 40.54 64.40 26.12
N GLU A 553 40.85 65.43 25.33
CA GLU A 553 40.34 65.59 23.95
C GLU A 553 40.72 64.40 23.07
N MET A 554 41.97 63.95 23.18
CA MET A 554 42.45 62.75 22.48
C MET A 554 41.69 61.49 22.90
N ALA A 555 41.31 61.36 24.18
CA ALA A 555 40.53 60.23 24.67
C ALA A 555 39.10 60.25 24.12
N PHE A 556 38.47 61.43 24.00
CA PHE A 556 37.15 61.56 23.37
C PHE A 556 37.19 61.24 21.87
N VAL A 557 38.22 61.68 21.15
CA VAL A 557 38.42 61.32 19.74
C VAL A 557 38.64 59.81 19.59
N GLU A 558 39.37 59.19 20.51
CA GLU A 558 39.56 57.73 20.52
C GLU A 558 38.23 57.01 20.77
N LEU A 559 37.41 57.45 21.72
CA LEU A 559 36.07 56.90 21.98
C LEU A 559 35.15 57.02 20.76
N ASP A 560 35.12 58.17 20.09
CA ASP A 560 34.31 58.37 18.88
C ASP A 560 34.76 57.46 17.72
N ASN A 561 36.07 57.28 17.55
CA ASN A 561 36.62 56.33 16.57
C ASN A 561 36.27 54.87 16.92
N GLN A 562 36.34 54.51 18.20
CA GLN A 562 35.97 53.18 18.68
C GLN A 562 34.47 52.91 18.49
N GLN A 563 33.61 53.89 18.78
CA GLN A 563 32.17 53.80 18.49
C GLN A 563 31.92 53.51 17.01
N LYS A 564 32.56 54.27 16.12
CA LYS A 564 32.44 54.06 14.66
C LYS A 564 32.92 52.68 14.23
N ASP A 565 33.97 52.16 14.84
CA ASP A 565 34.47 50.81 14.53
C ASP A 565 33.53 49.71 15.06
N MET A 566 32.91 49.90 16.22
CA MET A 566 31.84 49.02 16.70
C MET A 566 30.63 49.03 15.77
N GLU A 567 30.16 50.20 15.34
CA GLU A 567 29.06 50.34 14.37
C GLU A 567 29.36 49.61 13.06
N LYS A 568 30.56 49.80 12.48
CA LYS A 568 31.00 49.06 11.28
C LYS A 568 31.00 47.54 11.48
N MET A 569 31.37 47.06 12.66
CA MET A 569 31.35 45.62 12.95
C MET A 569 29.93 45.09 13.14
N ILE A 570 29.03 45.87 13.74
CA ILE A 570 27.59 45.55 13.83
C ILE A 570 27.00 45.43 12.41
N ASP A 571 27.32 46.37 11.51
CA ASP A 571 26.86 46.33 10.12
C ASP A 571 27.39 45.10 9.38
N LYS A 572 28.68 44.78 9.54
CA LYS A 572 29.28 43.55 8.98
C LYS A 572 28.59 42.29 9.51
N LYS A 573 28.27 42.25 10.81
CA LYS A 573 27.53 41.15 11.42
C LYS A 573 26.16 40.99 10.75
N HIS A 574 25.39 42.07 10.62
CA HIS A 574 24.08 42.04 9.96
C HIS A 574 24.19 41.56 8.50
N ALA A 575 25.19 42.01 7.76
CA ALA A 575 25.42 41.57 6.39
C ALA A 575 25.73 40.06 6.29
N ILE A 576 26.56 39.51 7.18
CA ILE A 576 26.88 38.07 7.23
C ILE A 576 25.62 37.26 7.57
N VAL A 577 24.84 37.70 8.55
CA VAL A 577 23.58 37.02 8.94
C VAL A 577 22.59 37.00 7.79
N ALA A 578 22.37 38.14 7.12
CA ALA A 578 21.47 38.24 5.97
C ALA A 578 21.93 37.33 4.81
N LYS A 579 23.22 37.35 4.47
CA LYS A 579 23.80 36.47 3.44
C LYS A 579 23.61 35.00 3.78
N THR A 580 23.89 34.61 5.02
CA THR A 580 23.74 33.23 5.50
C THR A 580 22.27 32.79 5.42
N GLY A 581 21.34 33.65 5.84
CA GLY A 581 19.90 33.39 5.75
C GLY A 581 19.44 33.16 4.31
N ALA A 582 19.88 33.98 3.36
CA ALA A 582 19.58 33.81 1.94
C ALA A 582 20.12 32.47 1.40
N THR A 583 21.37 32.12 1.70
CA THR A 583 21.97 30.84 1.27
C THR A 583 21.25 29.63 1.88
N ILE A 584 20.79 29.71 3.13
CA ILE A 584 20.01 28.63 3.77
C ILE A 584 18.67 28.45 3.05
N ASN A 585 17.97 29.54 2.73
CA ASN A 585 16.69 29.49 2.04
C ASN A 585 16.81 28.89 0.62
N ASP A 586 17.82 29.32 -0.15
CA ASP A 586 18.11 28.75 -1.48
C ASP A 586 18.43 27.25 -1.39
N ARG A 587 19.19 26.85 -0.38
CA ARG A 587 19.51 25.45 -0.09
C ARG A 587 18.27 24.62 0.22
N GLU A 588 17.31 25.15 0.97
CA GLU A 588 16.06 24.47 1.27
C GLU A 588 15.21 24.25 0.02
N ASN A 589 15.08 25.26 -0.84
CA ASN A 589 14.39 25.16 -2.13
C ASN A 589 15.03 24.09 -3.03
N LYS A 590 16.37 24.07 -3.13
CA LYS A 590 17.09 23.05 -3.91
C LYS A 590 16.96 21.65 -3.32
N LEU A 591 16.91 21.53 -1.99
CA LEU A 591 16.70 20.25 -1.32
C LEU A 591 15.31 19.69 -1.63
N GLU A 592 14.28 20.53 -1.64
CA GLU A 592 12.92 20.16 -2.04
C GLU A 592 12.88 19.70 -3.50
N LEU A 593 13.48 20.46 -4.42
CA LEU A 593 13.57 20.07 -5.82
C LEU A 593 14.31 18.74 -6.03
N LYS A 594 15.38 18.49 -5.26
CA LYS A 594 16.09 17.20 -5.27
C LYS A 594 15.17 16.05 -4.84
N GLN A 595 14.30 16.25 -3.85
CA GLN A 595 13.33 15.24 -3.41
C GLN A 595 12.27 14.99 -4.49
N GLN A 596 11.76 16.03 -5.14
CA GLN A 596 10.81 15.89 -6.26
C GLN A 596 11.42 15.11 -7.42
N LEU A 597 12.67 15.41 -7.81
CA LEU A 597 13.39 14.64 -8.83
C LEU A 597 13.59 13.17 -8.42
N GLN A 598 13.83 12.91 -7.14
CA GLN A 598 13.95 11.53 -6.65
C GLN A 598 12.64 10.75 -6.84
N LEU A 599 11.51 11.36 -6.49
CA LEU A 599 10.18 10.74 -6.67
C LEU A 599 9.90 10.44 -8.15
N GLU A 600 10.24 11.36 -9.06
CA GLU A 600 10.07 11.14 -10.50
C GLU A 600 10.99 10.03 -11.04
N ILE A 601 12.24 9.94 -10.56
CA ILE A 601 13.14 8.82 -10.90
C ILE A 601 12.55 7.49 -10.45
N ASP A 602 12.02 7.42 -9.23
CA ASP A 602 11.44 6.19 -8.68
C ASP A 602 10.16 5.79 -9.43
N LYS A 603 9.33 6.77 -9.83
CA LYS A 603 8.16 6.54 -10.69
C LYS A 603 8.56 5.98 -12.06
N ILE A 604 9.53 6.60 -12.75
CA ILE A 604 10.02 6.10 -14.04
C ILE A 604 10.59 4.68 -13.90
N ARG A 605 11.28 4.39 -12.80
CA ARG A 605 11.81 3.05 -12.53
C ARG A 605 10.71 2.00 -12.42
N LEU A 606 9.60 2.32 -11.77
CA LEU A 606 8.42 1.45 -11.71
C LEU A 606 7.79 1.26 -13.09
N GLU A 607 7.60 2.33 -13.86
CA GLU A 607 7.06 2.26 -15.23
C GLU A 607 7.93 1.41 -16.16
N MET A 608 9.25 1.50 -16.03
CA MET A 608 10.18 0.64 -16.78
C MET A 608 10.06 -0.83 -16.40
N GLU A 609 9.89 -1.15 -15.11
CA GLU A 609 9.71 -2.53 -14.64
C GLU A 609 8.40 -3.12 -15.18
N GLU A 610 7.30 -2.36 -15.11
CA GLU A 610 6.02 -2.78 -15.71
C GLU A 610 6.13 -3.01 -17.22
N ASN A 611 6.80 -2.11 -17.94
CA ASN A 611 7.03 -2.28 -19.37
C ASN A 611 7.93 -3.49 -19.68
N ASN A 612 8.92 -3.77 -18.82
CA ASN A 612 9.77 -4.96 -18.97
C ASN A 612 8.97 -6.25 -18.82
N ILE A 613 8.09 -6.33 -17.81
CA ILE A 613 7.18 -7.47 -17.62
C ILE A 613 6.29 -7.66 -18.87
N ARG A 614 5.70 -6.57 -19.40
CA ARG A 614 4.88 -6.64 -20.61
C ARG A 614 5.67 -7.07 -21.85
N SER A 615 6.91 -6.61 -22.01
CA SER A 615 7.79 -7.04 -23.12
C SER A 615 8.10 -8.53 -23.05
N ILE A 616 8.40 -9.06 -21.86
CA ILE A 616 8.64 -10.50 -21.65
C ILE A 616 7.41 -11.33 -22.04
N GLU A 617 6.21 -10.87 -21.67
CA GLU A 617 4.96 -11.54 -22.06
C GLU A 617 4.71 -11.49 -23.57
N LEU A 618 4.97 -10.35 -24.23
CA LEU A 618 4.89 -10.23 -25.68
C LEU A 618 5.91 -11.13 -26.40
N GLU A 619 7.15 -11.20 -25.91
CA GLU A 619 8.17 -12.12 -26.46
C GLU A 619 7.73 -13.58 -26.39
N LYS A 620 7.08 -13.96 -25.29
CA LYS A 620 6.50 -15.29 -25.13
C LYS A 620 5.38 -15.53 -26.15
N GLN A 621 4.46 -14.59 -26.32
CA GLN A 621 3.39 -14.69 -27.32
C GLN A 621 3.95 -14.79 -28.75
N VAL A 622 4.97 -14.00 -29.09
CA VAL A 622 5.67 -14.09 -30.38
C VAL A 622 6.23 -15.50 -30.59
N LYS A 623 6.91 -16.07 -29.59
CA LYS A 623 7.45 -17.44 -29.67
C LYS A 623 6.34 -18.47 -29.88
N ASP A 624 5.26 -18.37 -29.13
CA ASP A 624 4.12 -19.31 -29.22
C ASP A 624 3.46 -19.26 -30.62
N VAL A 625 3.20 -18.05 -31.14
CA VAL A 625 2.64 -17.88 -32.50
C VAL A 625 3.62 -18.33 -33.58
N MET A 626 4.93 -18.11 -33.39
CA MET A 626 5.95 -18.56 -34.35
C MET A 626 6.03 -20.09 -34.42
N ILE A 627 5.92 -20.78 -33.28
CA ILE A 627 5.82 -22.24 -33.22
C ILE A 627 4.55 -22.73 -33.94
N GLN A 628 3.41 -22.07 -33.72
CA GLN A 628 2.16 -22.40 -34.41
C GLN A 628 2.27 -22.18 -35.93
N HIS A 629 2.79 -21.03 -36.36
CA HIS A 629 3.04 -20.72 -37.77
C HIS A 629 3.94 -21.78 -38.41
N GLN A 630 5.02 -22.19 -37.75
CA GLN A 630 5.90 -23.25 -38.25
C GLN A 630 5.18 -24.60 -38.37
N SER A 631 4.33 -24.95 -37.40
CA SER A 631 3.53 -26.18 -37.45
C SER A 631 2.53 -26.16 -38.62
N VAL A 632 1.81 -25.05 -38.82
CA VAL A 632 0.88 -24.87 -39.95
C VAL A 632 1.64 -24.92 -41.27
N TYR A 633 2.78 -24.24 -41.37
CA TYR A 633 3.64 -24.26 -42.55
C TYR A 633 4.12 -25.68 -42.89
N GLU A 634 4.55 -26.46 -41.91
CA GLU A 634 4.93 -27.87 -42.10
C GLU A 634 3.74 -28.72 -42.55
N GLN A 635 2.54 -28.49 -42.00
CA GLN A 635 1.31 -29.16 -42.46
C GLN A 635 0.99 -28.80 -43.90
N CYS A 636 1.02 -27.52 -44.28
CA CYS A 636 0.82 -27.05 -45.65
C CYS A 636 1.86 -27.63 -46.62
N SER A 637 3.14 -27.64 -46.23
CA SER A 637 4.22 -28.23 -47.03
C SER A 637 4.02 -29.74 -47.23
N ASN A 638 3.64 -30.45 -46.17
CA ASN A 638 3.32 -31.88 -46.24
C ASN A 638 2.08 -32.18 -47.09
N LEU A 639 1.03 -31.36 -46.98
CA LEU A 639 -0.17 -31.45 -47.80
C LEU A 639 0.16 -31.16 -49.27
N LYS A 640 0.96 -30.13 -49.55
CA LYS A 640 1.44 -29.81 -50.90
C LYS A 640 2.29 -30.93 -51.50
N ALA A 641 3.19 -31.53 -50.73
CA ALA A 641 3.98 -32.67 -51.17
C ALA A 641 3.11 -33.91 -51.45
N LYS A 642 2.12 -34.20 -50.59
CA LYS A 642 1.14 -35.26 -50.83
C LYS A 642 0.27 -34.96 -52.05
N GLY A 643 -0.17 -33.72 -52.22
CA GLY A 643 -0.91 -33.24 -53.38
C GLY A 643 -0.12 -33.42 -54.67
N MET A 644 1.16 -33.03 -54.69
CA MET A 644 2.05 -33.28 -55.84
C MET A 644 2.24 -34.77 -56.13
N LYS A 645 2.39 -35.60 -55.09
CA LYS A 645 2.52 -37.05 -55.26
C LYS A 645 1.25 -37.68 -55.82
N LEU A 646 0.08 -37.31 -55.30
CA LEU A 646 -1.21 -37.75 -55.81
C LEU A 646 -1.46 -37.21 -57.22
N HIS A 647 -1.08 -35.97 -57.52
CA HIS A 647 -1.17 -35.41 -58.86
C HIS A 647 -0.30 -36.20 -59.85
N LYS A 648 0.92 -36.56 -59.46
CA LYS A 648 1.81 -37.44 -60.23
C LYS A 648 1.22 -38.84 -60.44
N GLU A 649 0.69 -39.45 -59.39
CA GLU A 649 -0.02 -40.75 -59.48
C GLU A 649 -1.27 -40.65 -60.38
N THR A 650 -1.98 -39.52 -60.35
CA THR A 650 -3.16 -39.27 -61.19
C THR A 650 -2.77 -39.07 -62.65
N THR A 651 -1.68 -38.34 -62.93
CA THR A 651 -1.15 -38.19 -64.29
C THR A 651 -0.59 -39.51 -64.81
N ASP A 652 0.09 -40.31 -63.98
CA ASP A 652 0.55 -41.65 -64.33
C ASP A 652 -0.63 -42.62 -64.59
N LEU A 653 -1.72 -42.52 -63.81
CA LEU A 653 -2.95 -43.29 -64.03
C LEU A 653 -3.70 -42.82 -65.28
N GLN A 654 -3.79 -41.51 -65.54
CA GLN A 654 -4.35 -40.98 -66.79
C GLN A 654 -3.52 -41.45 -68.00
N ALA A 655 -2.19 -41.43 -67.91
CA ALA A 655 -1.30 -41.97 -68.94
C ALA A 655 -1.46 -43.49 -69.14
N LYS A 656 -1.83 -44.25 -68.10
CA LYS A 656 -2.20 -45.68 -68.22
C LYS A 656 -3.60 -45.91 -68.79
N ILE A 657 -4.57 -45.04 -68.49
CA ILE A 657 -5.95 -45.12 -69.01
C ILE A 657 -5.99 -44.78 -70.51
N VAL A 658 -5.07 -43.96 -71.02
CA VAL A 658 -5.01 -43.53 -72.43
C VAL A 658 -4.20 -44.50 -73.32
N LYS A 659 -3.92 -45.74 -72.89
CA LYS A 659 -3.23 -46.74 -73.73
C LYS A 659 -4.12 -47.73 -74.48
N SER A 660 -5.45 -47.69 -74.34
CA SER A 660 -6.30 -48.56 -75.17
C SER A 660 -7.73 -48.08 -75.41
N PRO A 661 -7.93 -46.97 -76.15
CA PRO A 661 -9.23 -46.67 -76.76
C PRO A 661 -9.72 -47.79 -77.70
N GLU A 662 -8.80 -48.56 -78.29
CA GLU A 662 -9.09 -49.67 -79.21
C GLU A 662 -9.65 -50.93 -78.53
N GLU A 663 -9.17 -51.32 -77.34
CA GLU A 663 -9.77 -52.47 -76.63
C GLU A 663 -11.17 -52.17 -76.09
N TYR A 664 -11.44 -50.92 -75.68
CA TYR A 664 -12.79 -50.53 -75.27
C TYR A 664 -13.77 -50.48 -76.46
N ALA A 665 -13.30 -50.09 -77.65
CA ALA A 665 -14.11 -50.16 -78.87
C ALA A 665 -14.41 -51.61 -79.29
N ALA A 666 -13.42 -52.51 -79.21
CA ALA A 666 -13.60 -53.93 -79.50
C ALA A 666 -14.57 -54.61 -78.52
N ARG A 667 -14.40 -54.36 -77.22
CA ARG A 667 -15.26 -54.95 -76.17
C ARG A 667 -16.69 -54.39 -76.19
N SER A 668 -16.87 -53.13 -76.59
CA SER A 668 -18.21 -52.54 -76.82
C SER A 668 -18.92 -53.14 -78.03
N LYS A 669 -18.17 -53.45 -79.11
CA LYS A 669 -18.72 -54.11 -80.32
C LYS A 669 -19.09 -55.57 -80.05
N GLU A 670 -18.32 -56.26 -79.22
CA GLU A 670 -18.59 -57.61 -78.75
C GLU A 670 -19.78 -57.66 -77.78
N LEU A 671 -19.85 -56.73 -76.81
CA LEU A 671 -21.02 -56.60 -75.94
C LEU A 671 -22.31 -56.27 -76.73
N LYS A 672 -22.25 -55.45 -77.78
CA LYS A 672 -23.41 -55.20 -78.65
C LYS A 672 -23.87 -56.46 -79.38
N LYS A 673 -22.96 -57.30 -79.88
CA LYS A 673 -23.31 -58.60 -80.48
C LYS A 673 -23.93 -59.55 -79.46
N VAL A 674 -23.38 -59.62 -78.24
CA VAL A 674 -23.94 -60.44 -77.16
C VAL A 674 -25.30 -59.92 -76.71
N LEU A 675 -25.52 -58.61 -76.70
CA LEU A 675 -26.81 -58.00 -76.35
C LEU A 675 -27.88 -58.29 -77.42
N GLU A 676 -27.50 -58.30 -78.71
CA GLU A 676 -28.43 -58.63 -79.79
C GLU A 676 -28.78 -60.11 -79.84
N ILE A 677 -27.80 -61.00 -79.61
CA ILE A 677 -28.06 -62.44 -79.39
C ILE A 677 -28.96 -62.64 -78.17
N LYS A 678 -28.72 -61.91 -77.07
CA LYS A 678 -29.57 -61.98 -75.86
C LYS A 678 -30.96 -61.40 -76.07
N LYS A 679 -31.13 -60.43 -76.98
CA LYS A 679 -32.44 -59.87 -77.39
C LYS A 679 -33.20 -60.86 -78.26
N GLU A 680 -32.55 -61.52 -79.20
CA GLU A 680 -33.14 -62.59 -80.02
C GLU A 680 -33.49 -63.81 -79.15
N GLU A 681 -32.62 -64.21 -78.22
CA GLU A 681 -32.93 -65.23 -77.19
C GLU A 681 -34.10 -64.79 -76.30
N ARG A 682 -34.19 -63.50 -75.90
CA ARG A 682 -35.33 -62.97 -75.15
C ARG A 682 -36.61 -62.90 -75.99
N GLN A 683 -36.53 -62.65 -77.29
CA GLN A 683 -37.67 -62.63 -78.20
C GLN A 683 -38.19 -64.06 -78.40
N VAL A 684 -37.31 -65.03 -78.66
CA VAL A 684 -37.63 -66.47 -78.72
C VAL A 684 -38.18 -66.97 -77.38
N LEU A 685 -37.61 -66.51 -76.25
CA LEU A 685 -38.13 -66.83 -74.92
C LEU A 685 -39.46 -66.14 -74.64
N ASN A 686 -39.70 -64.91 -75.10
CA ASN A 686 -40.98 -64.22 -74.97
C ASN A 686 -42.06 -64.85 -75.86
N ASP A 687 -41.72 -65.31 -77.06
CA ASP A 687 -42.64 -66.06 -77.93
C ASP A 687 -42.95 -67.44 -77.35
N SER A 688 -41.96 -68.06 -76.68
CA SER A 688 -42.12 -69.29 -75.89
C SER A 688 -42.94 -69.06 -74.62
N ILE A 689 -42.77 -67.92 -73.93
CA ILE A 689 -43.56 -67.51 -72.75
C ILE A 689 -44.97 -67.10 -73.17
N THR A 690 -45.19 -66.53 -74.36
CA THR A 690 -46.51 -66.17 -74.86
C THR A 690 -47.26 -67.43 -75.33
N ARG A 691 -46.58 -68.37 -75.99
CA ARG A 691 -47.10 -69.72 -76.24
C ARG A 691 -47.38 -70.49 -74.96
N LYS A 692 -46.47 -70.45 -73.97
CA LYS A 692 -46.70 -71.06 -72.65
C LYS A 692 -47.76 -70.32 -71.84
N LYS A 693 -47.96 -69.01 -71.98
CA LYS A 693 -49.06 -68.26 -71.35
C LYS A 693 -50.40 -68.61 -72.00
N LEU A 694 -50.46 -68.86 -73.31
CA LEU A 694 -51.65 -69.39 -73.98
C LEU A 694 -51.91 -70.84 -73.55
N GLN A 695 -50.85 -71.64 -73.39
CA GLN A 695 -50.92 -73.00 -72.85
C GLN A 695 -51.29 -73.03 -71.35
N ILE A 696 -50.83 -72.05 -70.56
CA ILE A 696 -51.18 -71.86 -69.15
C ILE A 696 -52.62 -71.35 -69.04
N LYS A 697 -53.09 -70.44 -69.90
CA LYS A 697 -54.50 -70.02 -69.93
C LYS A 697 -55.43 -71.17 -70.35
N ASN A 698 -54.99 -72.02 -71.28
CA ASN A 698 -55.69 -73.26 -71.63
C ASN A 698 -55.60 -74.31 -70.51
N ASN A 699 -54.49 -74.39 -69.79
CA ASN A 699 -54.32 -75.28 -68.64
C ASN A 699 -55.00 -74.75 -67.37
N GLU A 700 -55.21 -73.44 -67.22
CA GLU A 700 -55.97 -72.79 -66.14
C GLU A 700 -57.46 -72.98 -66.41
N ASN A 701 -57.93 -72.81 -67.65
CA ASN A 701 -59.27 -73.25 -68.04
C ASN A 701 -59.45 -74.77 -67.84
N ALA A 702 -58.44 -75.60 -68.14
CA ALA A 702 -58.50 -77.03 -67.90
C ALA A 702 -58.37 -77.40 -66.41
N GLN A 703 -57.65 -76.62 -65.60
CA GLN A 703 -57.51 -76.81 -64.15
C GLN A 703 -58.71 -76.26 -63.38
N GLU A 704 -59.40 -75.24 -63.89
CA GLU A 704 -60.69 -74.77 -63.38
C GLU A 704 -61.80 -75.77 -63.73
N LEU A 705 -61.75 -76.40 -64.91
CA LEU A 705 -62.58 -77.57 -65.25
C LEU A 705 -62.25 -78.80 -64.41
N VAL A 706 -60.97 -79.09 -64.15
CA VAL A 706 -60.54 -80.22 -63.30
C VAL A 706 -60.82 -79.93 -61.82
N LYS A 707 -60.83 -78.66 -61.37
CA LYS A 707 -61.19 -78.28 -60.01
C LYS A 707 -62.71 -78.27 -59.81
N ASP A 708 -63.50 -77.79 -60.77
CA ASP A 708 -64.97 -77.92 -60.77
C ASP A 708 -65.41 -79.40 -60.91
N LEU A 709 -64.68 -80.21 -61.68
CA LEU A 709 -64.89 -81.66 -61.74
C LEU A 709 -64.42 -82.38 -60.48
N ASN A 710 -63.29 -82.00 -59.86
CA ASN A 710 -62.77 -82.67 -58.65
C ASN A 710 -63.54 -82.28 -57.37
N ASP A 711 -64.09 -81.06 -57.33
CA ASP A 711 -65.02 -80.62 -56.28
C ASP A 711 -66.40 -81.32 -56.44
N LYS A 712 -66.86 -81.54 -57.68
CA LYS A 712 -68.03 -82.41 -57.96
C LYS A 712 -67.77 -83.90 -57.72
N PHE A 713 -66.54 -84.40 -57.94
CA PHE A 713 -66.16 -85.80 -57.70
C PHE A 713 -65.94 -86.12 -56.20
N SER A 714 -65.49 -85.17 -55.39
CA SER A 714 -65.38 -85.38 -53.93
C SER A 714 -66.74 -85.43 -53.23
N VAL A 715 -67.73 -84.67 -53.71
CA VAL A 715 -69.11 -84.74 -53.22
C VAL A 715 -69.79 -86.06 -53.65
N ASN A 716 -69.55 -86.52 -54.88
CA ASN A 716 -70.22 -87.71 -55.41
C ASN A 716 -69.65 -89.06 -54.91
N LYS A 717 -68.38 -89.10 -54.45
CA LYS A 717 -67.73 -90.31 -53.90
C LYS A 717 -68.13 -90.59 -52.43
N SER A 718 -68.51 -89.56 -51.69
CA SER A 718 -69.06 -89.65 -50.33
C SER A 718 -70.52 -90.15 -50.33
N GLU A 719 -71.32 -89.68 -51.30
CA GLU A 719 -72.75 -90.03 -51.41
C GLU A 719 -72.98 -91.47 -51.91
N THR A 720 -72.20 -91.95 -52.89
CA THR A 720 -72.33 -93.31 -53.44
C THR A 720 -71.84 -94.41 -52.49
N TYR A 721 -70.80 -94.17 -51.69
CA TYR A 721 -70.34 -95.16 -50.70
C TYR A 721 -71.32 -95.30 -49.52
N LYS A 722 -72.03 -94.23 -49.17
CA LYS A 722 -73.07 -94.24 -48.13
C LYS A 722 -74.33 -94.99 -48.58
N GLN A 723 -74.78 -94.77 -49.81
CA GLN A 723 -75.93 -95.47 -50.40
C GLN A 723 -75.68 -96.97 -50.62
N LEU A 724 -74.45 -97.38 -50.97
CA LEU A 724 -74.08 -98.78 -51.16
C LEU A 724 -73.99 -99.55 -49.82
N LYS A 725 -73.62 -98.85 -48.73
CA LYS A 725 -73.58 -99.43 -47.38
C LYS A 725 -74.98 -99.59 -46.78
N GLU A 726 -75.84 -98.59 -46.91
CA GLU A 726 -77.23 -98.63 -46.39
C GLU A 726 -78.11 -99.68 -47.11
N THR A 727 -77.90 -99.93 -48.40
CA THR A 727 -78.64 -100.96 -49.16
C THR A 727 -78.14 -102.38 -48.87
N SER A 728 -76.84 -102.56 -48.58
CA SER A 728 -76.26 -103.83 -48.12
C SER A 728 -76.82 -104.26 -46.75
N GLU A 729 -76.91 -103.34 -45.81
CA GLU A 729 -77.41 -103.63 -44.45
C GLU A 729 -78.92 -103.96 -44.43
N LYS A 730 -79.72 -103.32 -45.31
CA LYS A 730 -81.15 -103.64 -45.47
C LYS A 730 -81.39 -105.02 -46.08
N LEU A 731 -80.57 -105.45 -47.05
CA LEU A 731 -80.67 -106.79 -47.64
C LEU A 731 -80.40 -107.89 -46.60
N GLU A 732 -79.41 -107.67 -45.72
CA GLU A 732 -79.05 -108.65 -44.68
C GLU A 732 -80.15 -108.78 -43.60
N TYR A 733 -80.88 -107.70 -43.31
CA TYR A 733 -82.03 -107.72 -42.41
C TYR A 733 -83.21 -108.53 -42.98
N VAL A 734 -83.60 -108.26 -44.23
CA VAL A 734 -84.71 -108.99 -44.89
C VAL A 734 -84.37 -110.47 -45.04
N GLN A 735 -83.10 -110.82 -45.30
CA GLN A 735 -82.65 -112.21 -45.38
C GLN A 735 -82.80 -112.98 -44.05
N LYS A 736 -82.63 -112.30 -42.90
CA LYS A 736 -82.81 -112.91 -41.57
C LYS A 736 -84.29 -113.15 -41.25
N GLU A 737 -85.18 -112.21 -41.58
CA GLU A 737 -86.64 -112.39 -41.43
C GLU A 737 -87.16 -113.56 -42.28
N LEU A 738 -86.69 -113.66 -43.53
CA LEU A 738 -87.09 -114.71 -44.47
C LEU A 738 -86.72 -116.11 -43.96
N ASN A 739 -85.55 -116.24 -43.32
CA ASN A 739 -85.11 -117.52 -42.73
C ASN A 739 -85.94 -117.92 -41.50
N LEU A 740 -86.44 -116.95 -40.71
CA LEU A 740 -87.34 -117.20 -39.58
C LEU A 740 -88.71 -117.66 -40.06
N LEU A 741 -89.31 -116.97 -41.04
CA LEU A 741 -90.61 -117.39 -41.63
C LEU A 741 -90.52 -118.77 -42.28
N LYS A 742 -89.39 -119.10 -42.93
CA LYS A 742 -89.18 -120.42 -43.51
C LYS A 742 -89.18 -121.53 -42.44
N ALA A 743 -88.64 -121.25 -41.26
CA ALA A 743 -88.63 -122.18 -40.14
C ALA A 743 -90.03 -122.38 -39.55
N ASP A 744 -90.84 -121.32 -39.48
CA ASP A 744 -92.23 -121.40 -39.00
C ASP A 744 -93.14 -122.16 -39.97
N ILE A 745 -93.04 -121.91 -41.28
CA ILE A 745 -93.77 -122.70 -42.30
C ILE A 745 -93.41 -124.20 -42.18
N ALA A 746 -92.12 -124.53 -42.06
CA ALA A 746 -91.68 -125.92 -41.91
C ALA A 746 -92.15 -126.60 -40.61
N LYS A 747 -92.49 -125.82 -39.58
CA LYS A 747 -93.01 -126.31 -38.30
C LYS A 747 -94.50 -126.63 -38.40
N TRP A 748 -95.27 -125.81 -39.12
CA TRP A 748 -96.70 -126.04 -39.33
C TRP A 748 -96.99 -127.07 -40.44
N SER A 749 -96.15 -127.17 -41.49
CA SER A 749 -96.31 -128.18 -42.54
C SER A 749 -96.06 -129.63 -42.10
N LYS A 750 -95.54 -129.87 -40.88
CA LYS A 750 -95.32 -131.22 -40.35
C LYS A 750 -96.51 -131.78 -39.58
N LEU A 751 -97.56 -130.99 -39.33
CA LEU A 751 -98.75 -131.47 -38.61
C LEU A 751 -99.72 -132.29 -39.49
N ASP A 752 -99.59 -132.25 -40.82
CA ASP A 752 -100.53 -132.90 -41.77
C ASP A 752 -100.04 -134.24 -42.36
N THR A 753 -99.20 -134.98 -41.64
CA THR A 753 -98.76 -136.34 -42.06
C THR A 753 -99.48 -137.50 -41.38
N ASN A 754 -100.59 -137.29 -40.66
CA ASN A 754 -101.36 -138.38 -40.06
C ASN A 754 -102.86 -138.09 -40.01
N SER A 755 -103.60 -138.37 -41.07
CA SER A 755 -104.96 -138.92 -40.94
C SER A 755 -105.50 -139.38 -42.29
N SER A 756 -105.43 -140.68 -42.48
CA SER A 756 -106.21 -141.43 -43.47
C SER A 756 -107.64 -141.58 -42.94
N CYS A 757 -108.60 -141.52 -43.87
CA CYS A 757 -109.91 -142.16 -43.76
C CYS A 757 -111.00 -141.45 -42.93
N ASN A 758 -112.11 -141.22 -43.63
CA ASN A 758 -113.50 -141.22 -43.16
C ASN A 758 -114.02 -140.10 -42.23
N ASN A 759 -115.07 -139.47 -42.77
CA ASN A 759 -116.27 -138.98 -42.12
C ASN A 759 -116.17 -137.87 -41.04
N SER A 760 -116.91 -136.81 -41.37
CA SER A 760 -117.65 -135.91 -40.47
C SER A 760 -116.91 -134.71 -39.86
N LYS A 761 -117.61 -133.57 -40.00
CA LYS A 761 -117.61 -132.33 -39.20
C LYS A 761 -116.34 -131.47 -39.27
N ASP A 762 -116.42 -130.32 -39.91
CA ASP A 762 -116.87 -129.01 -39.40
C ASP A 762 -115.92 -128.37 -38.38
N GLU A 763 -115.53 -127.15 -38.76
CA GLU A 763 -114.93 -126.03 -38.01
C GLU A 763 -113.43 -125.99 -37.66
N ASP A 764 -112.71 -127.09 -37.42
CA ASP A 764 -111.29 -126.99 -36.98
C ASP A 764 -110.23 -127.01 -38.10
N GLN A 765 -110.58 -127.37 -39.34
CA GLN A 765 -109.62 -127.39 -40.47
C GLN A 765 -109.41 -125.99 -41.11
N LYS A 766 -110.40 -125.10 -40.96
CA LYS A 766 -110.36 -123.76 -41.56
C LYS A 766 -109.37 -122.83 -40.86
N GLY A 767 -109.16 -123.01 -39.54
CA GLY A 767 -108.18 -122.24 -38.78
C GLY A 767 -106.73 -122.59 -39.13
N HIS A 768 -106.44 -123.87 -39.41
CA HIS A 768 -105.09 -124.33 -39.72
C HIS A 768 -104.66 -123.92 -41.15
N GLU A 769 -105.57 -124.00 -42.13
CA GLU A 769 -105.31 -123.53 -43.49
C GLU A 769 -105.17 -122.01 -43.55
N GLN A 770 -105.94 -121.25 -42.76
CA GLN A 770 -105.88 -119.79 -42.77
C GLN A 770 -104.57 -119.25 -42.18
N LEU A 771 -104.04 -119.89 -41.12
CA LEU A 771 -102.74 -119.56 -40.53
C LEU A 771 -101.57 -119.96 -41.43
N LEU A 772 -101.64 -121.11 -42.12
CA LEU A 772 -100.63 -121.49 -43.11
C LEU A 772 -100.63 -120.52 -44.29
N PHE A 773 -101.81 -120.12 -44.76
CA PHE A 773 -101.97 -119.17 -45.86
C PHE A 773 -101.46 -117.77 -45.50
N GLU A 774 -101.67 -117.29 -44.27
CA GLU A 774 -101.11 -116.01 -43.82
C GLU A 774 -99.58 -116.05 -43.68
N LEU A 775 -99.01 -117.15 -43.18
CA LEU A 775 -97.56 -117.33 -43.12
C LEU A 775 -96.92 -117.48 -44.51
N GLU A 776 -97.57 -118.21 -45.44
CA GLU A 776 -97.11 -118.32 -46.83
C GLU A 776 -97.21 -117.00 -47.59
N ASN A 777 -98.26 -116.20 -47.37
CA ASN A 777 -98.35 -114.86 -47.97
C ASN A 777 -97.27 -113.93 -47.43
N GLN A 778 -97.02 -113.91 -46.12
CA GLN A 778 -95.95 -113.09 -45.55
C GLN A 778 -94.56 -113.52 -46.05
N TYR A 779 -94.32 -114.83 -46.21
CA TYR A 779 -93.08 -115.35 -46.79
C TYR A 779 -92.94 -114.90 -48.24
N THR A 780 -94.01 -114.98 -49.03
CA THR A 780 -94.01 -114.59 -50.44
C THR A 780 -93.77 -113.09 -50.63
N ASP A 781 -94.34 -112.25 -49.78
CA ASP A 781 -94.13 -110.80 -49.82
C ASP A 781 -92.70 -110.43 -49.42
N LYS A 782 -92.15 -111.08 -48.39
CA LYS A 782 -90.74 -110.90 -48.00
C LYS A 782 -89.76 -111.45 -49.04
N GLU A 783 -90.12 -112.51 -49.76
CA GLU A 783 -89.31 -113.02 -50.87
C GLU A 783 -89.30 -112.08 -52.08
N LYS A 784 -90.44 -111.44 -52.39
CA LYS A 784 -90.49 -110.37 -53.40
C LYS A 784 -89.68 -109.15 -52.97
N GLU A 785 -89.74 -108.76 -51.70
CA GLU A 785 -88.93 -107.66 -51.16
C GLU A 785 -87.43 -107.95 -51.29
N MET A 786 -86.98 -109.16 -50.92
CA MET A 786 -85.59 -109.60 -51.06
C MET A 786 -85.12 -109.62 -52.51
N ARG A 787 -85.92 -110.13 -53.45
CA ARG A 787 -85.60 -110.10 -54.89
C ARG A 787 -85.52 -108.67 -55.43
N THR A 788 -86.37 -107.77 -54.95
CA THR A 788 -86.36 -106.36 -55.36
C THR A 788 -85.09 -105.65 -54.88
N GLN A 789 -84.72 -105.83 -53.61
CA GLN A 789 -83.47 -105.28 -53.03
C GLN A 789 -82.22 -105.86 -53.70
N LYS A 790 -82.23 -107.15 -54.03
CA LYS A 790 -81.12 -107.82 -54.74
C LYS A 790 -80.94 -107.27 -56.17
N ASN A 791 -82.02 -107.07 -56.92
CA ASN A 791 -81.96 -106.48 -58.26
C ASN A 791 -81.47 -105.02 -58.26
N ILE A 792 -81.80 -104.23 -57.22
CA ILE A 792 -81.30 -102.86 -57.06
C ILE A 792 -79.78 -102.87 -56.82
N LEU A 793 -79.29 -103.77 -55.96
CA LEU A 793 -77.86 -103.90 -55.66
C LEU A 793 -77.04 -104.37 -56.88
N GLU A 794 -77.58 -105.31 -57.68
CA GLU A 794 -76.93 -105.83 -58.89
C GLU A 794 -76.80 -104.73 -59.97
N LYS A 795 -77.86 -103.95 -60.21
CA LYS A 795 -77.83 -102.81 -61.14
C LYS A 795 -76.86 -101.70 -60.69
N MET A 796 -76.79 -101.42 -59.39
CA MET A 796 -75.84 -100.44 -58.87
C MET A 796 -74.39 -100.88 -59.11
N LYS A 797 -74.05 -102.15 -58.91
CA LYS A 797 -72.70 -102.70 -59.15
C LYS A 797 -72.30 -102.68 -60.63
N GLU A 798 -73.20 -103.00 -61.55
CA GLU A 798 -72.91 -102.96 -63.00
C GLU A 798 -72.68 -101.54 -63.53
N THR A 799 -73.37 -100.54 -62.96
CA THR A 799 -73.21 -99.14 -63.38
C THR A 799 -71.86 -98.58 -62.93
N THR A 800 -71.42 -98.89 -61.71
CA THR A 800 -70.11 -98.45 -61.19
C THR A 800 -68.93 -99.11 -61.93
N LEU A 801 -69.08 -100.35 -62.41
CA LEU A 801 -68.02 -101.07 -63.13
C LEU A 801 -67.79 -100.52 -64.55
N ARG A 802 -68.82 -99.99 -65.23
CA ARG A 802 -68.68 -99.38 -66.57
C ARG A 802 -67.99 -98.01 -66.54
N GLU A 803 -68.20 -97.20 -65.51
CA GLU A 803 -67.57 -95.87 -65.40
C GLU A 803 -66.07 -95.93 -65.10
N VAL A 804 -65.60 -96.97 -64.40
CA VAL A 804 -64.18 -97.13 -64.06
C VAL A 804 -63.36 -97.63 -65.26
N ILE A 805 -63.95 -98.42 -66.16
CA ILE A 805 -63.24 -99.01 -67.31
C ILE A 805 -62.95 -97.99 -68.43
N HIS A 806 -63.80 -96.97 -68.62
CA HIS A 806 -63.58 -95.97 -69.69
C HIS A 806 -62.41 -95.02 -69.40
N ASN A 807 -62.06 -94.79 -68.13
CA ASN A 807 -61.06 -93.79 -67.75
C ASN A 807 -59.61 -94.31 -67.71
N THR A 808 -59.38 -95.61 -67.88
CA THR A 808 -58.05 -96.22 -67.64
C THR A 808 -57.27 -96.55 -68.94
N ILE A 809 -57.84 -96.45 -70.15
CA ILE A 809 -57.25 -97.09 -71.35
C ILE A 809 -56.56 -96.15 -72.39
N PHE A 810 -56.70 -94.82 -72.38
CA PHE A 810 -56.19 -93.98 -73.50
C PHE A 810 -55.02 -93.01 -73.18
N LYS A 811 -53.99 -93.48 -72.46
CA LYS A 811 -52.66 -92.83 -72.40
C LYS A 811 -51.54 -93.85 -72.59
N ASN A 812 -51.33 -94.34 -73.81
CA ASN A 812 -50.04 -94.80 -74.34
C ASN A 812 -50.19 -95.23 -75.82
N GLY A 813 -49.76 -94.37 -76.76
CA GLY A 813 -49.59 -94.77 -78.18
C GLY A 813 -49.69 -93.63 -79.19
N ASN A 814 -48.57 -92.96 -79.49
CA ASN A 814 -48.05 -92.78 -80.86
C ASN A 814 -46.91 -91.74 -80.92
N LYS A 815 -45.75 -92.19 -81.42
CA LYS A 815 -44.67 -91.37 -82.00
C LYS A 815 -44.95 -91.15 -83.49
N SER A 816 -44.37 -90.06 -84.02
CA SER A 816 -43.95 -89.87 -85.43
C SER A 816 -45.01 -89.49 -86.48
N LEU A 817 -45.06 -88.20 -86.85
CA LEU A 817 -44.79 -87.68 -88.21
C LEU A 817 -45.06 -86.15 -88.29
N GLY A 818 -44.22 -85.44 -89.06
CA GLY A 818 -44.61 -84.17 -89.68
C GLY A 818 -43.68 -82.97 -89.44
N LEU A 819 -42.61 -82.88 -90.22
CA LEU A 819 -42.05 -81.61 -90.69
C LEU A 819 -43.02 -81.01 -91.71
N TYR A 820 -43.44 -79.75 -91.52
CA TYR A 820 -43.39 -78.64 -92.50
C TYR A 820 -43.57 -77.32 -91.76
#